data_AF-A0A914F3Z3-F1
#
_entry.id   AF-A0A914F3Z3-F1
#
_cell.length_a   1.000
_cell.length_b   1.000
_cell.length_c   1.000
_cell.angle_alpha   90.00
_cell.angle_beta   90.00
_cell.angle_gamma   90.00
#
_symmetry.space_group_name_H-M   'P 1'
#
loop_
_entity.id
_entity.type
_entity.pdbx_description
1 polymer ?
#
loop_
_entity_poly.entity_id
_entity_poly.type
_entity_poly.pdbx_seq_one_letter_code
_entity_poly.pdbx_strand_id
1 'polypeptide(L)'
;IVNLPRRLPYDYTLQFLSIINQNPDRLGSKSHLLICDADDGLINSCAEKRYRIPIYDGIFPQSVSLRSSGNPIYVALEHELGPISTGRVYGDIELQFKLHASATHQAFYGLNVTHSVVVNNTGNGIQAQMIRDRTALWNVTVESNEGIGFYVKEGAADIWVNDTSLSHNWIDGMNVSYAGGSININGSRFIENRWRGFAFHQNMSLPFLPLRQEIIIKGRPSNNIFYPPTIFKGNVWGGIVIGNNCIPEMNNFYEPKVLINWVHFIQNHNHPSIDIFACRDPQPAPLTLDITGNIFERNTEVTIRMQPAVNVLGIINSNHFSYNNYSTLLIKNSHHPQLKNRFADITIAKNTFKFNKGPWIIHIGLNEDAPNQKLIFNQQNEVTGNEVYNPFPFLKPRSTPYAALVVSSSNVIIDKNCFRNPQADYEIGTELMEHAKIIDARNNNWGYTKPDNFMHRIFDQARYIGIYPDYQFNRYSLASINVDPYAAVCNQRFPQLTPVQQYYRQFRTESRPYEIGGAIYENHDLTAGTYTVVDDLHIVPGAKLTVAPGAKLEFMDGVGMLVQGELLRADYDESPLPVTFTSRTFQLPRLDRIRLVDDDGEDEVIEGRLELLVEGQWGTVCNRSWTAELAHLACNQLGLTMDPQYFENWRIFVDKGDLPMIVDNIRCEENEFDITQCRHDGLFHNVGAGCRETEVVGLRCAKPYWAGVRYSLLANPPTVTGQLTMHNWLIERAGMYDYRTSTFAPALQIDWNYHSFNNITVRNNYFDGIDIIYNDLTKKPTLRNIYVTENRRNGLKLRSVGITVEDVLIENNINAGVRFNPRISEAQQRDIVSWLDRREQPDLEANNVVIFPDNSVDKIQVFESQLNQRKFLVAKATPDCPRVLYEPCTYSLEISAVGHEYGLSAKIAVQIVNRANNESDEDAIFRDSQAGKHWSVKQNTVQFPIVSAGNKLTMKYTRSHGDPKLIVLILFLDAQEYLDRFIHVYESVIRHNQYGVSAVHYSNLTFQDGTVLNRHTNEKIWFQKVNFTDNSDAVVWIHSPQHEVLPDTPITEI
;
A
#
# COMPACT_ATOMS: atom_id res chain seq x y z
N ILE A 1 11.64 -5.27 58.09
CA ILE A 1 12.18 -6.64 57.90
C ILE A 1 11.12 -7.63 58.34
N VAL A 2 10.76 -8.60 57.49
CA VAL A 2 9.84 -9.69 57.81
C VAL A 2 10.65 -10.95 58.06
N ASN A 3 10.71 -11.39 59.32
CA ASN A 3 11.58 -12.49 59.76
C ASN A 3 10.72 -13.68 60.22
N LEU A 4 10.51 -14.64 59.32
CA LEU A 4 9.86 -15.93 59.62
C LEU A 4 10.92 -17.03 59.90
N PRO A 5 10.56 -18.13 60.57
CA PRO A 5 11.52 -19.17 60.96
C PRO A 5 12.35 -19.72 59.78
N ARG A 6 13.69 -19.59 59.83
CA ARG A 6 14.64 -19.91 58.74
C ARG A 6 14.64 -21.37 58.23
N ARG A 7 13.90 -22.29 58.86
CA ARG A 7 13.90 -23.73 58.53
C ARG A 7 13.02 -24.13 57.34
N LEU A 8 12.15 -23.23 56.87
CA LEU A 8 11.23 -23.50 55.76
C LEU A 8 11.33 -22.38 54.71
N PRO A 9 11.38 -22.70 53.41
CA PRO A 9 11.22 -21.70 52.35
C PRO A 9 9.77 -21.19 52.32
N TYR A 10 9.58 -19.87 52.43
CA TYR A 10 8.26 -19.25 52.33
C TYR A 10 8.09 -18.52 51.00
N ASP A 11 6.90 -18.60 50.44
CA ASP A 11 6.44 -17.71 49.37
C ASP A 11 5.65 -16.57 49.99
N TYR A 12 6.07 -15.34 49.70
CA TYR A 12 5.46 -14.13 50.20
C TYR A 12 4.69 -13.44 49.08
N THR A 13 3.46 -13.02 49.35
CA THR A 13 2.64 -12.25 48.44
C THR A 13 2.26 -10.92 49.08
N LEU A 14 2.59 -9.81 48.44
CA LEU A 14 2.20 -8.47 48.84
C LEU A 14 1.00 -8.03 48.00
N GLN A 15 -0.14 -7.80 48.67
CA GLN A 15 -1.36 -7.28 48.08
C GLN A 15 -1.54 -5.83 48.51
N PHE A 16 -1.52 -4.90 47.55
CA PHE A 16 -1.70 -3.47 47.83
C PHE A 16 -3.15 -3.17 48.15
N LEU A 17 -3.43 -2.27 49.10
CA LEU A 17 -4.78 -1.86 49.48
C LEU A 17 -5.04 -0.40 49.15
N SER A 18 -4.13 0.48 49.56
CA SER A 18 -4.20 1.93 49.36
C SER A 18 -2.82 2.49 49.11
N ILE A 19 -2.72 3.41 48.17
CA ILE A 19 -1.52 4.17 47.85
C ILE A 19 -1.90 5.64 47.78
N ILE A 20 -1.35 6.42 48.70
CA ILE A 20 -1.47 7.88 48.71
C ILE A 20 -0.06 8.42 48.58
N ASN A 21 0.18 9.24 47.57
CA ASN A 21 1.46 9.92 47.38
C ASN A 21 1.20 11.41 47.13
N GLN A 22 1.29 12.22 48.18
CA GLN A 22 1.03 13.66 48.11
C GLN A 22 2.24 14.47 47.60
N ASN A 23 3.28 13.81 47.06
CA ASN A 23 4.42 14.53 46.51
C ASN A 23 4.07 15.19 45.17
N PRO A 24 4.44 16.46 44.95
CA PRO A 24 4.17 17.12 43.67
C PRO A 24 5.04 16.54 42.54
N ASP A 25 4.42 15.99 41.49
CA ASP A 25 5.12 15.48 40.29
C ASP A 25 6.02 16.55 39.64
N ARG A 26 5.66 17.83 39.78
CA ARG A 26 6.40 18.99 39.23
C ARG A 26 7.81 19.18 39.81
N LEU A 27 8.11 18.59 40.97
CA LEU A 27 9.42 18.71 41.62
C LEU A 27 10.43 17.64 41.20
N GLY A 28 10.01 16.68 40.35
CA GLY A 28 10.89 15.61 39.85
C GLY A 28 11.32 14.58 40.89
N SER A 29 10.74 14.60 42.10
CA SER A 29 10.96 13.59 43.14
C SER A 29 10.21 12.30 42.80
N LYS A 30 10.84 11.14 42.96
CA LYS A 30 10.22 9.82 42.67
C LYS A 30 10.25 8.93 43.90
N SER A 31 9.13 8.26 44.18
CA SER A 31 9.00 7.32 45.29
C SER A 31 8.86 5.91 44.78
N HIS A 32 9.59 4.96 45.37
CA HIS A 32 9.60 3.56 44.96
C HIS A 32 9.51 2.64 46.17
N LEU A 33 8.74 1.57 46.08
CA LEU A 33 8.78 0.47 47.04
C LEU A 33 9.87 -0.52 46.62
N LEU A 34 10.88 -0.67 47.46
CA LEU A 34 11.92 -1.67 47.34
C LEU A 34 11.54 -2.94 48.10
N ILE A 35 11.68 -4.08 47.44
CA ILE A 35 11.58 -5.41 48.04
C ILE A 35 12.87 -6.15 47.73
N CYS A 36 13.58 -6.61 48.77
CA CYS A 36 14.88 -7.26 48.67
C CYS A 36 15.02 -8.42 49.64
N ASP A 37 16.03 -9.27 49.40
CA ASP A 37 16.53 -10.15 50.45
C ASP A 37 17.36 -9.34 51.46
N ALA A 38 17.12 -9.57 52.76
CA ALA A 38 17.81 -8.86 53.82
C ALA A 38 19.26 -9.34 54.00
N ASP A 39 20.17 -8.40 54.24
CA ASP A 39 21.55 -8.69 54.66
C ASP A 39 21.64 -8.80 56.20
N ASP A 40 22.47 -9.70 56.72
CA ASP A 40 22.69 -9.88 58.16
C ASP A 40 23.48 -8.69 58.78
N GLY A 41 23.99 -7.76 57.95
CA GLY A 41 24.69 -6.53 58.36
C GLY A 41 23.82 -5.27 58.38
N LEU A 42 23.67 -4.66 59.56
CA LEU A 42 22.80 -3.51 59.91
C LEU A 42 23.01 -2.16 59.17
N ILE A 43 23.79 -2.08 58.08
CA ILE A 43 24.15 -0.80 57.44
C ILE A 43 23.59 -0.63 56.01
N ASN A 44 23.32 -1.71 55.27
CA ASN A 44 22.57 -1.66 54.00
C ASN A 44 21.68 -2.91 53.90
N SER A 45 20.47 -2.85 54.44
CA SER A 45 19.60 -4.01 54.66
C SER A 45 18.98 -4.63 53.39
N CYS A 46 19.41 -4.26 52.18
CA CYS A 46 18.95 -4.81 50.90
C CYS A 46 20.16 -5.39 50.14
N ALA A 47 20.36 -6.71 50.20
CA ALA A 47 21.49 -7.39 49.56
C ALA A 47 21.25 -7.62 48.06
N GLU A 48 20.08 -8.15 47.69
CA GLU A 48 19.67 -8.41 46.31
C GLU A 48 18.27 -7.80 46.08
N LYS A 49 18.18 -6.78 45.22
CA LYS A 49 16.91 -6.11 44.87
C LYS A 49 16.05 -7.07 44.04
N ARG A 50 14.87 -7.46 44.54
CA ARG A 50 13.88 -8.31 43.84
C ARG A 50 12.88 -7.48 43.05
N TYR A 51 12.34 -6.44 43.67
CA TYR A 51 11.41 -5.51 43.04
C TYR A 51 11.72 -4.07 43.44
N ARG A 52 11.52 -3.17 42.49
CA ARG A 52 11.57 -1.72 42.67
C ARG A 52 10.36 -1.13 41.97
N ILE A 53 9.30 -0.89 42.72
CA ILE A 53 7.97 -0.56 42.18
C ILE A 53 7.73 0.93 42.34
N PRO A 54 7.47 1.70 41.26
CA PRO A 54 7.16 3.11 41.39
C PRO A 54 5.80 3.31 42.08
N ILE A 55 5.72 4.34 42.92
CA ILE A 55 4.55 4.65 43.74
C ILE A 55 3.93 5.96 43.23
N TYR A 56 2.77 5.85 42.61
CA TYR A 56 2.00 6.99 42.12
C TYR A 56 0.70 7.13 42.92
N ASP A 57 0.24 8.37 43.05
CA ASP A 57 -0.99 8.66 43.77
C ASP A 57 -2.21 8.03 43.07
N GLY A 58 -3.01 7.26 43.81
CA GLY A 58 -4.22 6.64 43.27
C GLY A 58 -4.01 5.56 42.20
N ILE A 59 -2.77 5.14 41.90
CA ILE A 59 -2.48 4.04 40.96
C ILE A 59 -2.11 2.77 41.74
N PHE A 60 -2.82 1.67 41.45
CA PHE A 60 -2.66 0.42 42.18
C PHE A 60 -1.80 -0.59 41.41
N PRO A 61 -0.64 -1.01 41.93
CA PRO A 61 0.16 -2.06 41.32
C PRO A 61 -0.48 -3.44 41.48
N GLN A 62 -0.14 -4.34 40.55
CA GLN A 62 -0.45 -5.77 40.66
C GLN A 62 0.16 -6.36 41.95
N SER A 63 -0.46 -7.41 42.50
CA SER A 63 0.10 -8.13 43.65
C SER A 63 1.42 -8.81 43.29
N VAL A 64 2.37 -8.74 44.21
CA VAL A 64 3.74 -9.24 43.97
C VAL A 64 3.99 -10.48 44.79
N SER A 65 4.35 -11.56 44.11
CA SER A 65 4.76 -12.81 44.77
C SER A 65 6.26 -13.03 44.61
N LEU A 66 6.94 -13.37 45.71
CA LEU A 66 8.34 -13.77 45.70
C LEU A 66 8.60 -14.96 46.62
N ARG A 67 9.55 -15.79 46.21
CA ARG A 67 10.05 -16.92 46.99
C ARG A 67 11.25 -16.46 47.81
N SER A 68 11.27 -16.82 49.10
CA SER A 68 12.42 -16.57 49.97
C SER A 68 13.63 -17.38 49.55
N SER A 69 14.79 -16.72 49.50
CA SER A 69 16.11 -17.34 49.33
C SER A 69 16.67 -17.98 50.61
N GLY A 70 15.88 -18.00 51.70
CA GLY A 70 16.30 -18.43 53.04
C GLY A 70 16.62 -17.27 53.99
N ASN A 71 16.74 -16.05 53.46
CA ASN A 71 16.89 -14.81 54.22
C ASN A 71 15.54 -14.11 54.46
N PRO A 72 15.42 -13.30 55.53
CA PRO A 72 14.26 -12.42 55.75
C PRO A 72 14.02 -11.48 54.56
N ILE A 73 12.77 -11.09 54.32
CA ILE A 73 12.49 -10.06 53.30
C ILE A 73 12.64 -8.67 53.92
N TYR A 74 13.36 -7.82 53.21
CA TYR A 74 13.44 -6.39 53.47
C TYR A 74 12.48 -5.65 52.53
N VAL A 75 11.55 -4.89 53.12
CA VAL A 75 10.64 -4.00 52.40
C VAL A 75 10.93 -2.59 52.88
N ALA A 76 11.21 -1.67 51.96
CA ALA A 76 11.52 -0.29 52.26
C ALA A 76 10.95 0.67 51.22
N LEU A 77 10.66 1.89 51.65
CA LEU A 77 10.31 2.98 50.77
C LEU A 77 11.58 3.75 50.41
N GLU A 78 11.93 3.75 49.13
CA GLU A 78 13.02 4.54 48.55
C GLU A 78 12.45 5.82 47.98
N HIS A 79 13.08 6.95 48.29
CA HIS A 79 12.69 8.25 47.75
C HIS A 79 13.90 8.88 47.06
N GLU A 80 13.76 9.15 45.76
CA GLU A 80 14.73 9.86 44.95
C GLU A 80 14.40 11.36 44.96
N LEU A 81 15.37 12.15 45.39
CA LEU A 81 15.29 13.60 45.46
C LEU A 81 15.36 14.19 44.05
N GLY A 82 14.42 15.09 43.73
CA GLY A 82 14.43 15.85 42.48
C GLY A 82 15.54 16.92 42.47
N PRO A 83 15.90 17.46 41.29
CA PRO A 83 17.04 18.37 41.10
C PRO A 83 16.94 19.70 41.86
N ILE A 84 15.78 20.04 42.42
CA ILE A 84 15.49 21.31 43.11
C ILE A 84 15.28 21.12 44.63
N SER A 85 15.48 19.93 45.20
CA SER A 85 15.03 19.63 46.57
C SER A 85 16.08 19.77 47.69
N THR A 86 15.63 20.19 48.87
CA THR A 86 16.40 20.45 50.11
C THR A 86 16.60 19.22 51.02
N GLY A 87 16.54 18.01 50.46
CA GLY A 87 16.76 16.76 51.22
C GLY A 87 15.58 16.29 52.09
N ARG A 88 14.35 16.74 51.82
CA ARG A 88 13.12 16.28 52.51
C ARG A 88 12.03 15.90 51.51
N VAL A 89 11.20 14.92 51.87
CA VAL A 89 9.95 14.56 51.18
C VAL A 89 8.94 15.70 51.41
N TYR A 90 8.25 16.18 50.38
CA TYR A 90 7.37 17.36 50.46
C TYR A 90 5.92 17.03 50.87
N GLY A 91 5.43 15.84 50.51
CA GLY A 91 4.10 15.34 50.87
C GLY A 91 4.16 13.94 51.47
N ASP A 92 3.17 13.61 52.29
CA ASP A 92 3.08 12.30 52.94
C ASP A 92 2.89 11.18 51.90
N ILE A 93 3.59 10.07 52.12
CA ILE A 93 3.47 8.84 51.34
C ILE A 93 2.90 7.76 52.27
N GLU A 94 1.67 7.35 52.01
CA GLU A 94 1.01 6.27 52.75
C GLU A 94 0.86 5.05 51.85
N LEU A 95 1.42 3.93 52.30
CA LEU A 95 1.34 2.64 51.62
C LEU A 95 0.70 1.62 52.55
N GLN A 96 -0.49 1.16 52.19
CA GLN A 96 -1.16 0.08 52.89
C GLN A 96 -1.13 -1.17 52.03
N PHE A 97 -0.57 -2.26 52.54
CA PHE A 97 -0.56 -3.56 51.88
C PHE A 97 -0.75 -4.70 52.89
N LYS A 98 -1.32 -5.81 52.43
CA LYS A 98 -1.36 -7.08 53.16
C LYS A 98 -0.20 -7.95 52.72
N LEU A 99 0.49 -8.54 53.68
CA LEU A 99 1.52 -9.53 53.43
C LEU A 99 0.99 -10.92 53.78
N HIS A 100 0.90 -11.78 52.77
CA HIS A 100 0.59 -13.20 52.93
C HIS A 100 1.88 -14.01 52.83
N ALA A 101 2.10 -14.95 53.74
CA ALA A 101 3.27 -15.84 53.72
C ALA A 101 2.81 -17.30 53.77
N SER A 102 3.26 -18.10 52.80
CA SER A 102 2.87 -19.51 52.65
C SER A 102 4.09 -20.44 52.71
N ALA A 103 4.02 -21.48 53.54
CA ALA A 103 5.04 -22.52 53.63
C ALA A 103 4.86 -23.65 52.60
N THR A 104 3.72 -23.70 51.90
CA THR A 104 3.35 -24.80 50.99
C THR A 104 3.65 -24.52 49.52
N HIS A 105 4.52 -23.54 49.25
CA HIS A 105 4.88 -23.11 47.89
C HIS A 105 3.71 -22.62 47.03
N GLN A 106 2.70 -22.02 47.65
CA GLN A 106 1.53 -21.47 46.96
C GLN A 106 1.49 -19.95 47.12
N ALA A 107 1.59 -19.24 46.00
CA ALA A 107 1.27 -17.81 45.94
C ALA A 107 -0.21 -17.58 46.28
N PHE A 108 -0.54 -16.41 46.81
CA PHE A 108 -1.92 -16.06 47.11
C PHE A 108 -2.73 -15.91 45.81
N TYR A 109 -3.87 -16.60 45.73
CA TYR A 109 -4.82 -16.48 44.63
C TYR A 109 -6.01 -15.61 45.07
N GLY A 110 -6.31 -14.56 44.30
CA GLY A 110 -7.53 -13.78 44.51
C GLY A 110 -8.79 -14.56 44.10
N LEU A 111 -8.67 -15.34 43.03
CA LEU A 111 -9.70 -16.26 42.56
C LEU A 111 -9.03 -17.55 42.10
N ASN A 112 -9.43 -18.68 42.70
CA ASN A 112 -8.94 -20.00 42.31
C ASN A 112 -10.14 -20.92 42.07
N VAL A 113 -10.37 -21.30 40.82
CA VAL A 113 -11.43 -22.22 40.42
C VAL A 113 -10.77 -23.50 39.93
N THR A 114 -11.00 -24.60 40.64
CA THR A 114 -10.38 -25.89 40.32
C THR A 114 -11.38 -27.03 40.32
N HIS A 115 -11.33 -27.93 39.34
CA HIS A 115 -12.20 -29.11 39.27
C HIS A 115 -13.70 -28.78 39.29
N SER A 116 -14.12 -27.80 38.49
CA SER A 116 -15.48 -27.26 38.49
C SER A 116 -16.12 -27.25 37.10
N VAL A 117 -17.45 -27.23 37.07
CA VAL A 117 -18.26 -27.12 35.85
C VAL A 117 -19.24 -25.95 35.98
N VAL A 118 -19.25 -25.02 35.02
CA VAL A 118 -20.07 -23.80 35.00
C VAL A 118 -20.83 -23.75 33.67
N VAL A 119 -22.14 -24.00 33.69
CA VAL A 119 -22.92 -24.18 32.45
C VAL A 119 -24.29 -23.50 32.48
N ASN A 120 -24.82 -23.18 31.29
CA ASN A 120 -26.19 -22.70 31.07
C ASN A 120 -26.55 -21.40 31.82
N ASN A 121 -25.62 -20.44 31.87
CA ASN A 121 -25.90 -19.12 32.44
C ASN A 121 -26.45 -18.16 31.37
N THR A 122 -27.44 -17.34 31.74
CA THR A 122 -27.99 -16.25 30.89
C THR A 122 -27.03 -15.06 30.75
N GLY A 123 -25.90 -15.09 31.46
CA GLY A 123 -24.86 -14.07 31.43
C GLY A 123 -23.49 -14.69 31.17
N ASN A 124 -22.45 -14.10 31.75
CA ASN A 124 -21.11 -14.67 31.67
C ASN A 124 -20.98 -15.93 32.55
N GLY A 125 -20.11 -16.85 32.18
CA GLY A 125 -19.81 -18.04 33.01
C GLY A 125 -19.05 -17.66 34.28
N ILE A 126 -17.82 -17.17 34.12
CA ILE A 126 -17.00 -16.63 35.20
C ILE A 126 -16.68 -15.17 34.89
N GLN A 127 -17.00 -14.26 35.81
CA GLN A 127 -16.72 -12.84 35.64
C GLN A 127 -15.86 -12.32 36.79
N ALA A 128 -14.74 -11.70 36.45
CA ALA A 128 -13.83 -11.07 37.39
C ALA A 128 -13.64 -9.59 37.01
N GLN A 129 -13.64 -8.71 38.01
CA GLN A 129 -13.52 -7.26 37.80
C GLN A 129 -12.45 -6.65 38.69
N MET A 130 -11.70 -5.69 38.15
CA MET A 130 -10.64 -4.94 38.85
C MET A 130 -9.65 -5.87 39.59
N ILE A 131 -9.31 -7.00 38.97
CA ILE A 131 -8.45 -8.00 39.61
C ILE A 131 -7.02 -7.49 39.73
N ARG A 132 -6.39 -7.74 40.88
CA ARG A 132 -4.99 -7.39 41.15
C ARG A 132 -4.14 -8.57 41.62
N ASP A 133 -4.82 -9.57 42.15
CA ASP A 133 -4.23 -10.82 42.60
C ASP A 133 -4.30 -11.89 41.53
N ARG A 134 -3.46 -12.92 41.68
CA ARG A 134 -3.43 -14.03 40.73
C ARG A 134 -4.80 -14.71 40.65
N THR A 135 -5.28 -14.88 39.43
CA THR A 135 -6.51 -15.61 39.11
C THR A 135 -6.15 -16.90 38.40
N ALA A 136 -6.63 -18.05 38.87
CA ALA A 136 -6.30 -19.36 38.32
C ALA A 136 -7.55 -20.20 38.05
N LEU A 137 -7.61 -20.78 36.85
CA LEU A 137 -8.57 -21.79 36.43
C LEU A 137 -7.78 -23.08 36.15
N TRP A 138 -8.11 -24.15 36.88
CA TRP A 138 -7.44 -25.45 36.73
C TRP A 138 -8.45 -26.57 36.57
N ASN A 139 -8.46 -27.27 35.44
CA ASN A 139 -9.43 -28.34 35.19
C ASN A 139 -10.88 -27.85 35.39
N VAL A 140 -11.26 -26.82 34.65
CA VAL A 140 -12.60 -26.20 34.71
C VAL A 140 -13.30 -26.38 33.36
N THR A 141 -14.60 -26.65 33.37
CA THR A 141 -15.43 -26.63 32.17
C THR A 141 -16.42 -25.49 32.25
N VAL A 142 -16.43 -24.60 31.26
CA VAL A 142 -17.35 -23.46 31.16
C VAL A 142 -18.06 -23.53 29.81
N GLU A 143 -19.35 -23.83 29.82
CA GLU A 143 -20.06 -24.22 28.60
C GLU A 143 -21.48 -23.65 28.47
N SER A 144 -21.91 -23.38 27.24
CA SER A 144 -23.30 -23.00 26.90
C SER A 144 -23.82 -21.76 27.66
N ASN A 145 -22.97 -20.75 27.84
CA ASN A 145 -23.37 -19.49 28.45
C ASN A 145 -23.79 -18.47 27.37
N GLU A 146 -24.86 -17.70 27.62
CA GLU A 146 -25.36 -16.66 26.72
C GLU A 146 -24.44 -15.42 26.65
N GLY A 147 -23.51 -15.28 27.60
CA GLY A 147 -22.44 -14.27 27.60
C GLY A 147 -21.06 -14.82 27.20
N ILE A 148 -20.02 -14.28 27.84
CA ILE A 148 -18.62 -14.71 27.68
C ILE A 148 -18.35 -15.86 28.66
N GLY A 149 -17.55 -16.85 28.25
CA GLY A 149 -17.15 -17.97 29.12
C GLY A 149 -16.38 -17.47 30.35
N PHE A 150 -15.19 -16.91 30.15
CA PHE A 150 -14.40 -16.25 31.20
C PHE A 150 -14.11 -14.79 30.86
N TYR A 151 -14.76 -13.88 31.59
CA TYR A 151 -14.66 -12.44 31.37
C TYR A 151 -13.84 -11.75 32.48
N VAL A 152 -12.79 -11.04 32.09
CA VAL A 152 -11.99 -10.21 32.99
C VAL A 152 -12.05 -8.76 32.54
N LYS A 153 -12.58 -7.89 33.40
CA LYS A 153 -12.74 -6.46 33.14
C LYS A 153 -11.97 -5.63 34.17
N GLU A 154 -11.04 -4.82 33.69
CA GLU A 154 -10.20 -3.91 34.49
C GLU A 154 -9.28 -4.62 35.50
N GLY A 155 -8.24 -3.92 35.97
CA GLY A 155 -7.25 -4.45 36.90
C GLY A 155 -5.83 -4.58 36.31
N ALA A 156 -4.94 -5.21 37.07
CA ALA A 156 -3.62 -5.65 36.63
C ALA A 156 -3.21 -6.89 37.43
N ALA A 157 -3.22 -8.08 36.82
CA ALA A 157 -3.06 -9.35 37.53
C ALA A 157 -2.46 -10.45 36.67
N ASP A 158 -1.93 -11.50 37.32
CA ASP A 158 -1.56 -12.74 36.64
C ASP A 158 -2.81 -13.62 36.45
N ILE A 159 -3.05 -14.13 35.25
CA ILE A 159 -4.16 -15.03 34.91
C ILE A 159 -3.59 -16.36 34.39
N TRP A 160 -3.89 -17.47 35.07
CA TRP A 160 -3.46 -18.81 34.68
C TRP A 160 -4.67 -19.68 34.32
N VAL A 161 -4.67 -20.26 33.13
CA VAL A 161 -5.72 -21.14 32.63
C VAL A 161 -5.07 -22.45 32.19
N ASN A 162 -5.29 -23.52 32.95
CA ASN A 162 -4.69 -24.81 32.71
C ASN A 162 -5.76 -25.91 32.64
N ASP A 163 -5.61 -26.79 31.63
CA ASP A 163 -6.51 -27.94 31.40
C ASP A 163 -8.01 -27.56 31.43
N THR A 164 -8.35 -26.36 30.95
CA THR A 164 -9.69 -25.78 31.06
C THR A 164 -10.39 -25.82 29.70
N SER A 165 -11.69 -26.10 29.68
CA SER A 165 -12.54 -26.09 28.48
C SER A 165 -13.52 -24.93 28.52
N LEU A 166 -13.49 -24.07 27.51
CA LEU A 166 -14.38 -22.93 27.31
C LEU A 166 -15.11 -23.13 25.97
N SER A 167 -16.33 -23.68 26.03
CA SER A 167 -17.03 -24.18 24.83
C SER A 167 -18.47 -23.71 24.68
N HIS A 168 -18.96 -23.63 23.44
CA HIS A 168 -20.37 -23.32 23.13
C HIS A 168 -20.90 -22.01 23.76
N ASN A 169 -20.06 -21.02 24.05
CA ASN A 169 -20.51 -19.73 24.57
C ASN A 169 -20.99 -18.83 23.43
N TRP A 170 -21.99 -17.99 23.67
CA TRP A 170 -22.58 -17.10 22.66
C TRP A 170 -21.68 -15.93 22.25
N ILE A 171 -20.74 -15.52 23.11
CA ILE A 171 -19.74 -14.49 22.79
C ILE A 171 -18.36 -15.17 22.74
N ASP A 172 -17.38 -14.66 23.48
CA ASP A 172 -16.02 -15.17 23.47
C ASP A 172 -15.88 -16.31 24.49
N GLY A 173 -14.99 -17.27 24.21
CA GLY A 173 -14.59 -18.26 25.21
C GLY A 173 -13.91 -17.58 26.41
N MET A 174 -12.96 -16.69 26.15
CA MET A 174 -12.31 -15.84 27.15
C MET A 174 -12.07 -14.44 26.60
N ASN A 175 -12.37 -13.41 27.40
CA ASN A 175 -12.15 -12.03 27.03
C ASN A 175 -11.52 -11.27 28.22
N VAL A 176 -10.34 -10.70 27.99
CA VAL A 176 -9.58 -9.97 28.99
C VAL A 176 -9.37 -8.54 28.52
N SER A 177 -9.85 -7.59 29.33
CA SER A 177 -9.71 -6.16 29.06
C SER A 177 -9.22 -5.43 30.32
N TYR A 178 -7.91 -5.26 30.49
CA TYR A 178 -7.32 -4.64 31.70
C TYR A 178 -5.97 -3.94 31.43
N ALA A 179 -5.30 -3.41 32.45
CA ALA A 179 -4.08 -2.61 32.27
C ALA A 179 -2.83 -3.45 31.92
N GLY A 180 -2.73 -4.67 32.45
CA GLY A 180 -1.68 -5.62 32.08
C GLY A 180 -1.42 -6.72 33.11
N GLY A 181 -0.47 -7.60 32.82
CA GLY A 181 -0.09 -8.73 33.67
C GLY A 181 0.42 -9.92 32.86
N SER A 182 0.53 -11.09 33.51
CA SER A 182 0.91 -12.35 32.86
C SER A 182 -0.32 -13.21 32.58
N ILE A 183 -0.65 -13.44 31.32
CA ILE A 183 -1.71 -14.37 30.92
C ILE A 183 -1.05 -15.66 30.42
N ASN A 184 -1.32 -16.77 31.08
CA ASN A 184 -0.73 -18.07 30.74
C ASN A 184 -1.83 -19.11 30.49
N ILE A 185 -1.90 -19.64 29.27
CA ILE A 185 -2.89 -20.61 28.83
C ILE A 185 -2.15 -21.89 28.40
N ASN A 186 -2.35 -22.99 29.13
CA ASN A 186 -1.77 -24.29 28.77
C ASN A 186 -2.81 -25.42 28.77
N GLY A 187 -2.69 -26.33 27.82
CA GLY A 187 -3.52 -27.54 27.75
C GLY A 187 -5.02 -27.30 27.67
N SER A 188 -5.44 -26.09 27.26
CA SER A 188 -6.83 -25.65 27.36
C SER A 188 -7.53 -25.63 26.01
N ARG A 189 -8.86 -25.77 26.01
CA ARG A 189 -9.68 -25.93 24.81
C ARG A 189 -10.70 -24.80 24.69
N PHE A 190 -10.72 -24.13 23.54
CA PHE A 190 -11.65 -23.07 23.19
C PHE A 190 -12.44 -23.51 21.95
N ILE A 191 -13.63 -24.07 22.18
CA ILE A 191 -14.34 -24.87 21.17
C ILE A 191 -15.72 -24.30 20.87
N GLU A 192 -16.05 -24.10 19.60
CA GLU A 192 -17.41 -23.82 19.12
C GLU A 192 -18.07 -22.62 19.82
N ASN A 193 -17.28 -21.59 20.17
CA ASN A 193 -17.82 -20.32 20.64
C ASN A 193 -18.32 -19.51 19.44
N ARG A 194 -19.44 -18.80 19.61
CA ARG A 194 -20.06 -18.04 18.53
C ARG A 194 -19.27 -16.77 18.16
N TRP A 195 -18.39 -16.28 19.02
CA TRP A 195 -17.40 -15.26 18.66
C TRP A 195 -15.98 -15.86 18.67
N ARG A 196 -15.04 -15.28 19.41
CA ARG A 196 -13.63 -15.68 19.41
C ARG A 196 -13.38 -16.73 20.49
N GLY A 197 -12.31 -17.51 20.34
CA GLY A 197 -11.82 -18.33 21.45
C GLY A 197 -11.23 -17.46 22.55
N PHE A 198 -10.30 -16.56 22.21
CA PHE A 198 -9.63 -15.68 23.17
C PHE A 198 -9.47 -14.27 22.61
N ALA A 199 -9.81 -13.26 23.42
CA ALA A 199 -9.61 -11.86 23.09
C ALA A 199 -8.88 -11.14 24.22
N PHE A 200 -7.85 -10.37 23.88
CA PHE A 200 -7.14 -9.49 24.80
C PHE A 200 -7.19 -8.05 24.29
N HIS A 201 -7.54 -7.11 25.17
CA HIS A 201 -7.47 -5.68 24.89
C HIS A 201 -6.81 -4.95 26.05
N GLN A 202 -5.70 -4.25 25.80
CA GLN A 202 -5.07 -3.47 26.86
C GLN A 202 -5.79 -2.13 27.07
N ASN A 203 -5.99 -1.76 28.33
CA ASN A 203 -6.54 -0.47 28.72
C ASN A 203 -5.65 0.20 29.79
N MET A 204 -4.81 1.13 29.34
CA MET A 204 -3.90 1.89 30.22
C MET A 204 -4.53 3.12 30.86
N SER A 205 -5.76 3.50 30.51
CA SER A 205 -6.45 4.65 31.14
C SER A 205 -6.96 4.36 32.55
N LEU A 206 -6.79 3.13 33.01
CA LEU A 206 -7.24 2.66 34.32
C LEU A 206 -6.18 2.97 35.40
N PRO A 207 -6.59 3.14 36.67
CA PRO A 207 -5.68 3.41 37.78
C PRO A 207 -4.90 2.16 38.25
N PHE A 208 -4.33 1.39 37.33
CA PHE A 208 -3.58 0.17 37.63
C PHE A 208 -2.17 0.20 37.01
N LEU A 209 -1.20 -0.32 37.75
CA LEU A 209 0.20 -0.43 37.32
C LEU A 209 0.58 -1.91 37.12
N PRO A 210 0.65 -2.40 35.87
CA PRO A 210 1.18 -3.73 35.60
C PRO A 210 2.70 -3.73 35.82
N LEU A 211 3.22 -4.83 36.40
CA LEU A 211 4.67 -5.03 36.55
C LEU A 211 5.24 -5.98 35.50
N ARG A 212 4.40 -6.47 34.58
CA ARG A 212 4.78 -7.25 33.41
C ARG A 212 3.63 -7.24 32.42
N GLN A 213 3.93 -7.52 31.16
CA GLN A 213 2.94 -7.66 30.12
C GLN A 213 3.33 -8.81 29.20
N GLU A 214 2.78 -9.99 29.48
CA GLU A 214 3.07 -11.20 28.72
C GLU A 214 1.82 -12.02 28.48
N ILE A 215 1.65 -12.48 27.25
CA ILE A 215 0.61 -13.43 26.85
C ILE A 215 1.31 -14.67 26.34
N ILE A 216 1.14 -15.77 27.06
CA ILE A 216 1.81 -17.04 26.81
C ILE A 216 0.73 -18.09 26.59
N ILE A 217 0.64 -18.60 25.36
CA ILE A 217 -0.27 -19.67 24.98
C ILE A 217 0.60 -20.82 24.50
N LYS A 218 0.71 -21.86 25.32
CA LYS A 218 1.53 -23.02 24.98
C LYS A 218 0.64 -24.25 24.87
N GLY A 219 0.75 -24.92 23.74
CA GLY A 219 0.26 -26.28 23.60
C GLY A 219 1.37 -27.31 23.82
N ARG A 220 1.17 -28.47 23.23
CA ARG A 220 2.12 -29.59 23.32
C ARG A 220 2.86 -29.74 21.99
N PRO A 221 4.18 -29.93 22.00
CA PRO A 221 4.89 -30.36 20.80
C PRO A 221 4.36 -31.73 20.33
N SER A 222 4.34 -31.97 19.02
CA SER A 222 3.77 -33.19 18.43
C SER A 222 4.42 -34.50 18.93
N ASN A 223 5.65 -34.43 19.44
CA ASN A 223 6.38 -35.58 20.00
C ASN A 223 6.10 -35.84 21.49
N ASN A 224 5.29 -35.00 22.15
CA ASN A 224 5.04 -35.09 23.59
C ASN A 224 3.58 -35.41 23.89
N ILE A 225 3.30 -36.71 24.04
CA ILE A 225 1.96 -37.24 24.34
C ILE A 225 1.51 -37.04 25.80
N PHE A 226 2.43 -36.68 26.70
CA PHE A 226 2.15 -36.57 28.14
C PHE A 226 1.52 -35.23 28.54
N TYR A 227 1.53 -34.23 27.67
CA TYR A 227 0.89 -32.94 27.91
C TYR A 227 -0.44 -32.81 27.14
N PRO A 228 -1.48 -32.19 27.73
CA PRO A 228 -2.71 -31.88 27.02
C PRO A 228 -2.45 -30.82 25.93
N PRO A 229 -3.09 -30.94 24.74
CA PRO A 229 -2.96 -29.95 23.68
C PRO A 229 -3.78 -28.69 24.00
N THR A 230 -3.28 -27.53 23.59
CA THR A 230 -4.06 -26.28 23.55
C THR A 230 -4.72 -26.16 22.17
N ILE A 231 -6.05 -26.01 22.14
CA ILE A 231 -6.85 -26.11 20.91
C ILE A 231 -7.84 -24.96 20.81
N PHE A 232 -7.87 -24.30 19.65
CA PHE A 232 -8.90 -23.35 19.23
C PHE A 232 -9.64 -23.94 18.03
N LYS A 233 -10.87 -24.43 18.23
CA LYS A 233 -11.60 -25.19 17.21
C LYS A 233 -13.02 -24.69 17.01
N GLY A 234 -13.46 -24.56 15.76
CA GLY A 234 -14.89 -24.36 15.46
C GLY A 234 -15.45 -23.01 15.89
N ASN A 235 -14.59 -22.04 16.26
CA ASN A 235 -15.07 -20.73 16.69
C ASN A 235 -15.55 -19.94 15.47
N VAL A 236 -16.71 -19.31 15.59
CA VAL A 236 -17.43 -18.69 14.44
C VAL A 236 -16.84 -17.34 14.05
N TRP A 237 -16.11 -16.66 14.94
CA TRP A 237 -15.46 -15.36 14.66
C TRP A 237 -13.96 -15.41 15.00
N GLY A 238 -13.25 -16.37 14.42
CA GLY A 238 -11.79 -16.50 14.56
C GLY A 238 -11.31 -17.12 15.87
N GLY A 239 -9.99 -17.17 16.05
CA GLY A 239 -9.36 -17.84 17.18
C GLY A 239 -8.95 -16.87 18.29
N ILE A 240 -7.83 -16.19 18.06
CA ILE A 240 -7.17 -15.31 19.02
C ILE A 240 -7.12 -13.89 18.44
N VAL A 241 -7.51 -12.92 19.25
CA VAL A 241 -7.34 -11.50 18.95
C VAL A 241 -6.55 -10.83 20.06
N ILE A 242 -5.47 -10.13 19.69
CA ILE A 242 -4.61 -9.38 20.62
C ILE A 242 -4.60 -7.91 20.19
N GLY A 243 -5.27 -7.08 20.99
CA GLY A 243 -5.52 -5.67 20.75
C GLY A 243 -4.75 -4.72 21.67
N ASN A 244 -4.22 -3.63 21.10
CA ASN A 244 -3.62 -2.48 21.78
C ASN A 244 -2.52 -2.84 22.80
N ASN A 245 -1.56 -3.72 22.46
CA ASN A 245 -0.47 -4.08 23.37
C ASN A 245 0.64 -2.99 23.44
N CYS A 246 0.24 -1.73 23.68
CA CYS A 246 1.13 -0.57 23.74
C CYS A 246 1.64 -0.34 25.16
N ILE A 247 2.96 -0.27 25.33
CA ILE A 247 3.60 0.13 26.58
C ILE A 247 4.51 1.33 26.29
N PRO A 248 4.28 2.50 26.92
CA PRO A 248 5.14 3.67 26.75
C PRO A 248 6.56 3.40 27.25
N GLU A 249 7.58 3.88 26.53
CA GLU A 249 8.99 3.70 26.86
C GLU A 249 9.38 4.26 28.25
N MET A 250 8.63 5.24 28.78
CA MET A 250 8.86 5.77 30.15
C MET A 250 8.78 4.71 31.27
N ASN A 251 8.15 3.56 30.99
CA ASN A 251 8.14 2.39 31.88
C ASN A 251 9.28 1.42 31.53
N ASN A 252 10.53 1.89 31.61
CA ASN A 252 11.82 1.21 31.36
C ASN A 252 12.04 -0.18 32.03
N PHE A 253 11.03 -0.76 32.67
CA PHE A 253 11.17 -1.94 33.49
C PHE A 253 10.89 -3.25 32.73
N TYR A 254 10.02 -3.32 31.69
CA TYR A 254 9.63 -4.60 31.08
C TYR A 254 9.23 -4.54 29.58
N GLU A 255 9.59 -5.57 28.82
CA GLU A 255 9.28 -5.76 27.39
C GLU A 255 7.94 -6.49 27.20
N PRO A 256 7.02 -6.00 26.33
CA PRO A 256 5.79 -6.71 26.01
C PRO A 256 6.07 -8.00 25.22
N LYS A 257 5.45 -9.12 25.63
CA LYS A 257 5.67 -10.45 25.02
C LYS A 257 4.35 -11.12 24.63
N VAL A 258 4.32 -11.68 23.43
CA VAL A 258 3.24 -12.55 22.96
C VAL A 258 3.87 -13.82 22.39
N LEU A 259 3.64 -14.95 23.04
CA LEU A 259 4.18 -16.26 22.69
C LEU A 259 3.01 -17.22 22.41
N ILE A 260 2.87 -17.66 21.16
CA ILE A 260 1.84 -18.62 20.73
C ILE A 260 2.57 -19.82 20.13
N ASN A 261 2.75 -20.87 20.93
CA ASN A 261 3.61 -21.99 20.55
C ASN A 261 2.88 -23.33 20.65
N TRP A 262 3.01 -24.16 19.62
CA TRP A 262 2.49 -25.53 19.59
C TRP A 262 0.96 -25.64 19.81
N VAL A 263 0.21 -24.64 19.33
CA VAL A 263 -1.25 -24.54 19.42
C VAL A 263 -1.90 -25.06 18.14
N HIS A 264 -3.08 -25.68 18.27
CA HIS A 264 -3.86 -26.18 17.14
C HIS A 264 -5.05 -25.24 16.87
N PHE A 265 -5.16 -24.74 15.64
CA PHE A 265 -6.26 -23.92 15.15
C PHE A 265 -6.99 -24.66 14.03
N ILE A 266 -8.20 -25.13 14.32
CA ILE A 266 -8.91 -26.08 13.46
C ILE A 266 -10.31 -25.55 13.15
N GLN A 267 -10.67 -25.40 11.87
CA GLN A 267 -12.03 -25.04 11.46
C GLN A 267 -12.56 -23.76 12.14
N ASN A 268 -11.75 -22.72 12.27
CA ASN A 268 -12.27 -21.41 12.68
C ASN A 268 -12.79 -20.64 11.46
N HIS A 269 -13.82 -19.83 11.67
CA HIS A 269 -14.61 -19.20 10.61
C HIS A 269 -14.67 -17.66 10.75
N ASN A 270 -15.06 -16.98 9.66
CA ASN A 270 -15.43 -15.56 9.51
C ASN A 270 -14.45 -14.48 10.03
N HIS A 271 -13.31 -14.85 10.61
CA HIS A 271 -12.27 -13.93 11.07
C HIS A 271 -10.95 -14.69 11.22
N PRO A 272 -9.79 -14.00 11.23
CA PRO A 272 -8.53 -14.68 11.39
C PRO A 272 -8.37 -15.59 12.62
N SER A 273 -7.62 -16.68 12.44
CA SER A 273 -7.28 -17.58 13.54
C SER A 273 -6.35 -16.91 14.56
N ILE A 274 -5.44 -16.07 14.09
CA ILE A 274 -4.62 -15.17 14.91
C ILE A 274 -4.65 -13.78 14.27
N ASP A 275 -5.13 -12.79 15.03
CA ASP A 275 -5.11 -11.39 14.64
C ASP A 275 -4.36 -10.54 15.68
N ILE A 276 -3.31 -9.85 15.22
CA ILE A 276 -2.43 -9.06 16.09
C ILE A 276 -2.48 -7.60 15.66
N PHE A 277 -3.02 -6.76 16.54
CA PHE A 277 -2.98 -5.31 16.37
C PHE A 277 -1.72 -4.76 17.02
N ALA A 278 -0.76 -4.39 16.17
CA ALA A 278 0.51 -3.84 16.62
C ALA A 278 0.37 -2.44 17.24
N CYS A 279 1.30 -2.08 18.11
CA CYS A 279 1.30 -0.78 18.77
C CYS A 279 1.70 0.34 17.79
N ARG A 280 0.89 1.40 17.70
CA ARG A 280 1.11 2.51 16.73
C ARG A 280 1.81 3.73 17.33
N ASP A 281 2.08 3.71 18.65
CA ASP A 281 2.68 4.84 19.35
C ASP A 281 4.08 5.20 18.80
N PRO A 282 4.54 6.46 18.97
CA PRO A 282 5.82 6.89 18.44
C PRO A 282 7.06 6.34 19.15
N GLN A 283 6.96 6.13 20.46
CA GLN A 283 8.05 5.64 21.32
C GLN A 283 7.52 4.57 22.30
N PRO A 284 7.09 3.40 21.82
CA PRO A 284 6.74 2.28 22.69
C PRO A 284 7.93 1.33 22.87
N ALA A 285 7.87 0.52 23.92
CA ALA A 285 8.70 -0.68 23.99
C ALA A 285 8.31 -1.65 22.86
N PRO A 286 9.26 -2.26 22.12
CA PRO A 286 8.95 -3.16 21.02
C PRO A 286 8.30 -4.46 21.50
N LEU A 287 7.24 -4.90 20.81
CA LEU A 287 6.57 -6.17 21.07
C LEU A 287 7.44 -7.34 20.60
N THR A 288 7.85 -8.22 21.52
CA THR A 288 8.42 -9.52 21.16
C THR A 288 7.29 -10.50 20.85
N LEU A 289 7.20 -10.93 19.59
CA LEU A 289 6.20 -11.86 19.10
C LEU A 289 6.86 -13.16 18.62
N ASP A 290 6.42 -14.29 19.16
CA ASP A 290 6.84 -15.63 18.72
C ASP A 290 5.61 -16.49 18.40
N ILE A 291 5.47 -16.90 17.14
CA ILE A 291 4.46 -17.83 16.66
C ILE A 291 5.20 -19.04 16.10
N THR A 292 5.42 -20.07 16.94
CA THR A 292 6.24 -21.23 16.56
C THR A 292 5.57 -22.58 16.77
N GLY A 293 5.64 -23.47 15.78
CA GLY A 293 5.21 -24.87 15.92
C GLY A 293 3.69 -25.08 15.92
N ASN A 294 2.90 -24.10 15.50
CA ASN A 294 1.45 -24.19 15.49
C ASN A 294 0.92 -24.95 14.26
N ILE A 295 -0.27 -25.53 14.40
CA ILE A 295 -0.96 -26.24 13.33
C ILE A 295 -2.25 -25.49 12.98
N PHE A 296 -2.42 -25.17 11.71
CA PHE A 296 -3.59 -24.50 11.16
C PHE A 296 -4.23 -25.37 10.10
N GLU A 297 -5.44 -25.86 10.37
CA GLU A 297 -6.15 -26.79 9.49
C GLU A 297 -7.60 -26.37 9.23
N ARG A 298 -7.99 -26.36 7.95
CA ARG A 298 -9.40 -26.18 7.52
C ARG A 298 -10.07 -24.89 8.03
N ASN A 299 -9.29 -23.84 8.30
CA ASN A 299 -9.86 -22.52 8.61
C ASN A 299 -10.41 -21.89 7.32
N THR A 300 -11.49 -21.11 7.41
CA THR A 300 -12.17 -20.57 6.22
C THR A 300 -11.82 -19.11 5.91
N GLU A 301 -10.94 -18.50 6.70
CA GLU A 301 -10.49 -17.11 6.54
C GLU A 301 -8.98 -16.98 6.72
N VAL A 302 -8.45 -15.76 6.58
CA VAL A 302 -7.02 -15.45 6.75
C VAL A 302 -6.47 -16.10 8.02
N THR A 303 -5.45 -16.94 7.94
CA THR A 303 -5.06 -17.70 9.14
C THR A 303 -4.31 -16.84 10.17
N ILE A 304 -3.28 -16.10 9.75
CA ILE A 304 -2.54 -15.14 10.56
C ILE A 304 -2.60 -13.77 9.89
N ARG A 305 -3.05 -12.74 10.63
CA ARG A 305 -3.12 -11.35 10.17
C ARG A 305 -2.35 -10.40 11.09
N MET A 306 -1.58 -9.50 10.49
CA MET A 306 -0.92 -8.37 11.15
C MET A 306 -0.87 -7.16 10.20
N GLN A 307 -1.82 -6.23 10.34
CA GLN A 307 -1.97 -5.04 9.49
C GLN A 307 -2.42 -3.84 10.36
N PRO A 308 -1.53 -2.89 10.72
CA PRO A 308 -0.11 -2.84 10.44
C PRO A 308 0.73 -3.69 11.40
N ALA A 309 1.91 -4.05 10.94
CA ALA A 309 3.00 -4.71 11.63
C ALA A 309 4.14 -3.71 11.94
N VAL A 310 3.99 -2.93 13.02
CA VAL A 310 4.95 -1.91 13.47
C VAL A 310 5.23 -2.03 14.96
N ASN A 311 6.38 -1.51 15.41
CA ASN A 311 6.91 -1.64 16.77
C ASN A 311 6.96 -3.11 17.25
N VAL A 312 7.35 -4.02 16.35
CA VAL A 312 7.32 -5.47 16.56
C VAL A 312 8.65 -6.12 16.17
N LEU A 313 9.09 -7.05 17.03
CA LEU A 313 10.14 -8.04 16.80
C LEU A 313 9.45 -9.40 16.66
N GLY A 314 9.20 -9.83 15.43
CA GLY A 314 8.36 -10.99 15.12
C GLY A 314 9.13 -12.20 14.59
N ILE A 315 8.83 -13.38 15.13
CA ILE A 315 9.32 -14.67 14.62
C ILE A 315 8.10 -15.57 14.33
N ILE A 316 7.97 -16.00 13.07
CA ILE A 316 6.96 -16.98 12.64
C ILE A 316 7.71 -18.20 12.11
N ASN A 317 7.81 -19.25 12.93
CA ASN A 317 8.72 -20.35 12.64
C ASN A 317 8.08 -21.75 12.79
N SER A 318 8.41 -22.67 11.88
CA SER A 318 8.05 -24.09 12.01
C SER A 318 6.53 -24.36 12.16
N ASN A 319 5.67 -23.51 11.60
CA ASN A 319 4.22 -23.70 11.60
C ASN A 319 3.77 -24.56 10.42
N HIS A 320 2.63 -25.24 10.58
CA HIS A 320 2.01 -26.08 9.55
C HIS A 320 0.64 -25.51 9.14
N PHE A 321 0.51 -25.13 7.88
CA PHE A 321 -0.72 -24.64 7.27
C PHE A 321 -1.20 -25.65 6.23
N SER A 322 -2.34 -26.30 6.51
CA SER A 322 -2.87 -27.35 5.64
C SER A 322 -4.36 -27.24 5.41
N TYR A 323 -4.81 -27.42 4.17
CA TYR A 323 -6.23 -27.48 3.82
C TYR A 323 -7.07 -26.27 4.27
N ASN A 324 -6.45 -25.10 4.47
CA ASN A 324 -7.19 -23.87 4.77
C ASN A 324 -7.86 -23.35 3.49
N ASN A 325 -9.08 -22.87 3.62
CA ASN A 325 -9.94 -22.44 2.52
C ASN A 325 -9.94 -20.91 2.35
N TYR A 326 -8.81 -20.27 2.67
CA TYR A 326 -8.49 -18.90 2.34
C TYR A 326 -6.97 -18.68 2.50
N SER A 327 -6.49 -17.44 2.33
CA SER A 327 -5.09 -17.05 2.56
C SER A 327 -4.57 -17.46 3.94
N THR A 328 -3.30 -17.81 4.03
CA THR A 328 -2.69 -18.30 5.28
C THR A 328 -1.99 -17.21 6.07
N LEU A 329 -1.26 -16.32 5.40
CA LEU A 329 -0.45 -15.31 6.07
C LEU A 329 -0.62 -13.95 5.40
N LEU A 330 -1.01 -12.94 6.18
CA LEU A 330 -1.15 -11.56 5.76
C LEU A 330 -0.40 -10.62 6.72
N ILE A 331 0.68 -10.01 6.24
CA ILE A 331 1.46 -8.98 6.95
C ILE A 331 1.62 -7.80 6.02
N LYS A 332 0.94 -6.68 6.28
CA LYS A 332 0.89 -5.55 5.34
C LYS A 332 0.90 -4.21 6.08
N ASN A 333 1.79 -3.29 5.69
CA ASN A 333 1.80 -1.92 6.24
C ASN A 333 1.42 -0.83 5.23
N SER A 334 1.32 -1.12 3.92
CA SER A 334 1.16 -0.12 2.86
C SER A 334 -0.04 0.83 3.03
N HIS A 335 -1.12 0.39 3.70
CA HIS A 335 -2.28 1.22 4.03
C HIS A 335 -2.04 2.24 5.15
N HIS A 336 -0.87 2.21 5.77
CA HIS A 336 -0.47 3.07 6.88
C HIS A 336 0.86 3.79 6.60
N PRO A 337 0.96 4.61 5.52
CA PRO A 337 2.19 5.34 5.15
C PRO A 337 2.71 6.24 6.29
N GLN A 338 1.82 6.76 7.14
CA GLN A 338 2.17 7.57 8.32
C GLN A 338 3.02 6.84 9.36
N LEU A 339 3.08 5.50 9.30
CA LEU A 339 3.86 4.66 10.21
C LEU A 339 5.23 4.27 9.62
N LYS A 340 5.66 4.87 8.49
CA LYS A 340 6.92 4.55 7.79
C LYS A 340 8.16 4.59 8.67
N ASN A 341 8.23 5.53 9.62
CA ASN A 341 9.39 5.71 10.49
C ASN A 341 9.38 4.80 11.74
N ARG A 342 8.34 3.98 11.93
CA ARG A 342 8.25 3.03 13.03
C ARG A 342 9.12 1.80 12.75
N PHE A 343 9.66 1.21 13.81
CA PHE A 343 10.50 0.02 13.73
C PHE A 343 9.67 -1.23 13.40
N ALA A 344 10.18 -2.14 12.59
CA ALA A 344 9.61 -3.49 12.42
C ALA A 344 10.69 -4.47 11.95
N ASP A 345 10.86 -5.60 12.63
CA ASP A 345 11.74 -6.68 12.19
C ASP A 345 11.02 -8.01 12.33
N ILE A 346 10.71 -8.65 11.20
CA ILE A 346 9.91 -9.87 11.15
C ILE A 346 10.64 -10.94 10.34
N THR A 347 10.83 -12.11 10.94
CA THR A 347 11.43 -13.28 10.30
C THR A 347 10.42 -14.42 10.19
N ILE A 348 10.22 -14.93 8.98
CA ILE A 348 9.34 -16.06 8.65
C ILE A 348 10.20 -17.21 8.12
N ALA A 349 10.29 -18.31 8.87
CA ALA A 349 11.22 -19.39 8.58
C ALA A 349 10.66 -20.81 8.81
N LYS A 350 11.10 -21.78 8.00
CA LYS A 350 10.79 -23.22 8.18
C LYS A 350 9.30 -23.56 8.26
N ASN A 351 8.41 -22.72 7.71
CA ASN A 351 6.97 -22.99 7.71
C ASN A 351 6.58 -23.87 6.53
N THR A 352 5.47 -24.60 6.66
CA THR A 352 4.95 -25.47 5.61
C THR A 352 3.54 -25.06 5.23
N PHE A 353 3.33 -24.75 3.96
CA PHE A 353 2.06 -24.31 3.37
C PHE A 353 1.66 -25.31 2.28
N LYS A 354 0.75 -26.23 2.62
CA LYS A 354 0.36 -27.35 1.74
C LYS A 354 -1.15 -27.44 1.55
N PHE A 355 -1.58 -27.59 0.30
CA PHE A 355 -3.00 -27.84 -0.03
C PHE A 355 -3.97 -26.77 0.48
N ASN A 356 -3.50 -25.52 0.65
CA ASN A 356 -4.37 -24.40 0.98
C ASN A 356 -4.95 -23.81 -0.31
N LYS A 357 -6.10 -23.15 -0.19
CA LYS A 357 -6.82 -22.52 -1.29
C LYS A 357 -7.07 -21.05 -0.97
N GLY A 358 -6.76 -20.14 -1.90
CA GLY A 358 -7.00 -18.71 -1.69
C GLY A 358 -6.70 -17.87 -2.93
N PRO A 359 -7.05 -16.57 -2.94
CA PRO A 359 -6.62 -15.64 -3.99
C PRO A 359 -5.11 -15.40 -3.97
N TRP A 360 -4.50 -15.59 -2.81
CA TRP A 360 -3.07 -15.74 -2.58
C TRP A 360 -2.88 -16.56 -1.31
N ILE A 361 -1.76 -17.28 -1.18
CA ILE A 361 -1.49 -18.09 0.02
C ILE A 361 -0.79 -17.24 1.08
N ILE A 362 0.17 -16.43 0.65
CA ILE A 362 0.97 -15.55 1.51
C ILE A 362 0.99 -14.15 0.89
N HIS A 363 0.74 -13.12 1.69
CA HIS A 363 0.86 -11.71 1.30
C HIS A 363 1.67 -10.97 2.36
N ILE A 364 2.86 -10.51 1.96
CA ILE A 364 3.82 -9.87 2.86
C ILE A 364 4.34 -8.54 2.30
N GLY A 365 4.45 -7.53 3.16
CA GLY A 365 5.10 -6.28 2.83
C GLY A 365 4.96 -5.25 3.94
N LEU A 366 5.95 -4.37 4.03
CA LEU A 366 6.00 -3.28 5.00
C LEU A 366 5.82 -1.94 4.26
N ASN A 367 6.17 -0.82 4.89
CA ASN A 367 6.15 0.47 4.19
C ASN A 367 7.34 0.55 3.23
N GLU A 368 7.10 0.95 1.98
CA GLU A 368 8.16 1.21 1.01
C GLU A 368 9.08 2.35 1.50
N ASP A 369 10.38 2.21 1.25
CA ASP A 369 11.42 3.16 1.68
C ASP A 369 11.48 3.43 3.21
N ALA A 370 10.91 2.55 4.03
CA ALA A 370 10.96 2.68 5.49
C ALA A 370 12.37 2.33 6.01
N PRO A 371 13.06 3.25 6.73
CA PRO A 371 14.46 3.05 7.11
C PRO A 371 14.66 1.98 8.20
N ASN A 372 13.66 1.78 9.05
CA ASN A 372 13.72 0.91 10.22
C ASN A 372 12.77 -0.30 10.13
N GLN A 373 12.32 -0.66 8.93
CA GLN A 373 11.40 -1.77 8.69
C GLN A 373 12.04 -2.80 7.79
N LYS A 374 12.01 -4.07 8.22
CA LYS A 374 12.60 -5.20 7.50
C LYS A 374 11.75 -6.45 7.71
N LEU A 375 11.54 -7.20 6.62
CA LEU A 375 10.89 -8.51 6.67
C LEU A 375 11.73 -9.53 5.90
N ILE A 376 11.97 -10.68 6.51
CA ILE A 376 12.76 -11.76 5.92
C ILE A 376 11.89 -13.01 5.82
N PHE A 377 11.72 -13.53 4.61
CA PHE A 377 11.06 -14.80 4.31
C PHE A 377 12.13 -15.79 3.85
N ASN A 378 12.66 -16.61 4.76
CA ASN A 378 13.83 -17.44 4.46
C ASN A 378 13.89 -18.80 5.18
N GLN A 379 15.01 -19.51 5.00
CA GLN A 379 15.30 -20.77 5.70
C GLN A 379 14.22 -21.84 5.49
N GLN A 380 13.97 -22.19 4.22
CA GLN A 380 13.11 -23.30 3.81
C GLN A 380 11.65 -23.19 4.26
N ASN A 381 10.99 -22.10 3.89
CA ASN A 381 9.53 -22.18 3.82
C ASN A 381 9.14 -23.05 2.60
N GLU A 382 8.27 -24.02 2.82
CA GLU A 382 7.74 -24.92 1.79
C GLU A 382 6.35 -24.46 1.38
N VAL A 383 6.21 -23.89 0.19
CA VAL A 383 4.93 -23.44 -0.38
C VAL A 383 4.60 -24.35 -1.55
N THR A 384 3.90 -25.46 -1.28
CA THR A 384 3.71 -26.52 -2.29
C THR A 384 2.29 -27.07 -2.34
N GLY A 385 1.78 -27.32 -3.55
CA GLY A 385 0.50 -27.97 -3.78
C GLY A 385 -0.71 -27.14 -3.35
N ASN A 386 -0.57 -25.82 -3.30
CA ASN A 386 -1.67 -24.91 -3.00
C ASN A 386 -2.43 -24.54 -4.29
N GLU A 387 -3.72 -24.20 -4.14
CA GLU A 387 -4.61 -23.75 -5.21
C GLU A 387 -4.77 -22.23 -5.12
N VAL A 388 -4.44 -21.51 -6.19
CA VAL A 388 -4.63 -20.06 -6.26
C VAL A 388 -5.69 -19.75 -7.31
N TYR A 389 -6.74 -19.05 -6.94
CA TYR A 389 -7.84 -18.71 -7.84
C TYR A 389 -7.96 -17.19 -8.02
N ASN A 390 -8.34 -16.77 -9.23
CA ASN A 390 -8.76 -15.39 -9.48
C ASN A 390 -10.23 -15.22 -9.04
N PRO A 391 -10.54 -14.38 -8.03
CA PRO A 391 -11.91 -14.08 -7.62
C PRO A 391 -12.75 -13.40 -8.71
N PHE A 392 -12.11 -12.71 -9.65
CA PHE A 392 -12.74 -12.03 -10.78
C PHE A 392 -12.28 -12.67 -12.10
N PRO A 393 -12.77 -13.87 -12.47
CA PRO A 393 -12.24 -14.64 -13.61
C PRO A 393 -12.36 -13.92 -14.96
N PHE A 394 -13.29 -12.96 -15.07
CA PHE A 394 -13.52 -12.15 -16.28
C PHE A 394 -12.69 -10.86 -16.33
N LEU A 395 -11.97 -10.52 -15.26
CA LEU A 395 -11.15 -9.32 -15.18
C LEU A 395 -9.71 -9.69 -14.81
N LYS A 396 -8.73 -9.10 -15.50
CA LYS A 396 -7.30 -9.32 -15.24
C LYS A 396 -6.72 -8.13 -14.49
N PRO A 397 -6.25 -8.29 -13.24
CA PRO A 397 -5.77 -7.15 -12.45
C PRO A 397 -4.43 -6.65 -12.99
N ARG A 398 -4.15 -5.36 -12.77
CA ARG A 398 -2.88 -4.74 -13.16
C ARG A 398 -1.98 -4.47 -11.96
N SER A 399 -2.55 -4.06 -10.84
CA SER A 399 -1.80 -3.70 -9.62
C SER A 399 -1.52 -4.89 -8.71
N THR A 400 -2.27 -5.97 -8.85
CA THR A 400 -2.48 -6.88 -7.74
C THR A 400 -2.54 -8.35 -8.24
N PRO A 401 -1.49 -9.16 -8.00
CA PRO A 401 -1.44 -10.52 -8.50
C PRO A 401 -2.25 -11.51 -7.67
N TYR A 402 -2.73 -12.55 -8.33
CA TYR A 402 -3.18 -13.79 -7.67
C TYR A 402 -2.05 -14.81 -7.78
N ALA A 403 -1.23 -14.89 -6.73
CA ALA A 403 -0.02 -15.70 -6.70
C ALA A 403 0.11 -16.48 -5.40
N ALA A 404 0.93 -17.54 -5.37
CA ALA A 404 1.20 -18.26 -4.13
C ALA A 404 1.86 -17.33 -3.07
N LEU A 405 2.77 -16.45 -3.51
CA LEU A 405 3.37 -15.39 -2.71
C LEU A 405 3.18 -14.01 -3.36
N VAL A 406 2.59 -13.07 -2.62
CA VAL A 406 2.42 -11.67 -3.03
C VAL A 406 3.30 -10.76 -2.17
N VAL A 407 4.04 -9.85 -2.80
CA VAL A 407 5.00 -8.96 -2.15
C VAL A 407 4.69 -7.49 -2.44
N SER A 408 4.49 -6.68 -1.40
CA SER A 408 4.07 -5.28 -1.57
C SER A 408 5.14 -4.23 -1.26
N SER A 409 6.39 -4.61 -0.95
CA SER A 409 7.48 -3.67 -0.66
C SER A 409 8.88 -4.24 -0.93
N SER A 410 9.84 -3.36 -1.22
CA SER A 410 11.24 -3.71 -1.57
C SER A 410 12.12 -4.07 -0.37
N ASN A 411 11.68 -3.72 0.85
CA ASN A 411 12.35 -4.10 2.11
C ASN A 411 12.02 -5.53 2.60
N VAL A 412 11.35 -6.32 1.75
CA VAL A 412 11.14 -7.76 1.93
C VAL A 412 12.25 -8.52 1.22
N ILE A 413 12.93 -9.43 1.94
CA ILE A 413 13.96 -10.30 1.37
C ILE A 413 13.45 -11.74 1.36
N ILE A 414 13.46 -12.38 0.19
CA ILE A 414 12.99 -13.75 -0.01
C ILE A 414 14.20 -14.60 -0.40
N ASP A 415 14.67 -15.48 0.49
CA ASP A 415 15.92 -16.24 0.29
C ASP A 415 15.77 -17.70 0.72
N LYS A 416 16.18 -18.65 -0.14
CA LYS A 416 16.24 -20.09 0.18
C LYS A 416 14.90 -20.71 0.61
N ASN A 417 13.85 -20.50 -0.18
CA ASN A 417 12.53 -21.12 -0.01
C ASN A 417 12.24 -22.12 -1.15
N CYS A 418 11.18 -22.91 -0.99
CA CYS A 418 10.79 -23.92 -1.96
C CYS A 418 9.33 -23.75 -2.38
N PHE A 419 9.12 -23.46 -3.66
CA PHE A 419 7.81 -23.24 -4.28
C PHE A 419 7.50 -24.36 -5.26
N ARG A 420 6.25 -24.84 -5.27
CA ARG A 420 5.74 -25.74 -6.32
C ARG A 420 4.21 -25.81 -6.23
N ASN A 421 3.50 -24.95 -6.94
CA ASN A 421 2.04 -24.84 -6.83
C ASN A 421 1.37 -24.98 -8.21
N PRO A 422 1.28 -26.18 -8.81
CA PRO A 422 0.81 -26.37 -10.20
C PRO A 422 -0.56 -25.81 -10.55
N GLN A 423 -1.42 -25.56 -9.55
CA GLN A 423 -2.76 -24.97 -9.74
C GLN A 423 -2.77 -23.44 -9.57
N ALA A 424 -1.60 -22.81 -9.42
CA ALA A 424 -1.44 -21.36 -9.38
C ALA A 424 -0.83 -20.86 -10.68
N ASP A 425 -1.45 -19.84 -11.29
CA ASP A 425 -0.89 -19.17 -12.48
C ASP A 425 0.49 -18.58 -12.18
N TYR A 426 0.65 -18.01 -10.98
CA TYR A 426 1.88 -17.37 -10.53
C TYR A 426 2.38 -17.95 -9.19
N GLU A 427 3.68 -18.25 -9.10
CA GLU A 427 4.35 -18.65 -7.86
C GLU A 427 4.65 -17.43 -6.99
N ILE A 428 5.06 -16.31 -7.61
CA ILE A 428 5.30 -15.04 -6.93
C ILE A 428 4.77 -13.88 -7.78
N GLY A 429 4.26 -12.84 -7.12
CA GLY A 429 3.93 -11.58 -7.76
C GLY A 429 4.14 -10.37 -6.85
N THR A 430 4.23 -9.18 -7.44
CA THR A 430 4.36 -7.92 -6.69
C THR A 430 3.16 -6.98 -6.83
N GLU A 431 2.80 -6.33 -5.73
CA GLU A 431 1.85 -5.21 -5.69
C GLU A 431 2.52 -3.83 -5.68
N LEU A 432 3.86 -3.79 -5.64
CA LEU A 432 4.60 -2.54 -5.56
C LEU A 432 4.55 -1.83 -6.92
N MET A 433 3.72 -0.80 -7.04
CA MET A 433 3.57 0.03 -8.25
C MET A 433 4.70 1.07 -8.39
N GLU A 434 5.95 0.63 -8.30
CA GLU A 434 7.12 1.47 -8.52
C GLU A 434 8.13 0.74 -9.40
N HIS A 435 8.13 1.02 -10.69
CA HIS A 435 9.02 0.34 -11.64
C HIS A 435 10.50 0.53 -11.36
N ALA A 436 10.94 1.62 -10.73
CA ALA A 436 12.34 1.76 -10.37
C ALA A 436 12.82 0.76 -9.29
N LYS A 437 11.89 0.13 -8.55
CA LYS A 437 12.21 -0.73 -7.41
C LYS A 437 12.45 -2.17 -7.83
N ILE A 438 13.24 -2.85 -7.00
CA ILE A 438 13.60 -4.25 -7.17
C ILE A 438 13.32 -4.97 -5.86
N ILE A 439 12.63 -6.09 -5.94
CA ILE A 439 12.41 -7.02 -4.83
C ILE A 439 13.44 -8.15 -4.94
N ASP A 440 14.17 -8.43 -3.87
CA ASP A 440 15.19 -9.47 -3.85
C ASP A 440 14.57 -10.85 -3.54
N ALA A 441 14.50 -11.71 -4.56
CA ALA A 441 13.99 -13.07 -4.49
C ALA A 441 14.99 -14.10 -5.03
N ARG A 442 16.29 -13.82 -4.87
CA ARG A 442 17.37 -14.71 -5.29
C ARG A 442 17.46 -15.96 -4.41
N ASN A 443 18.14 -16.97 -4.93
CA ASN A 443 18.45 -18.23 -4.24
C ASN A 443 17.23 -19.08 -3.83
N ASN A 444 16.05 -18.85 -4.42
CA ASN A 444 14.84 -19.64 -4.17
C ASN A 444 14.69 -20.76 -5.19
N ASN A 445 14.02 -21.84 -4.78
CA ASN A 445 13.61 -22.92 -5.69
C ASN A 445 12.17 -22.68 -6.15
N TRP A 446 11.99 -22.54 -7.46
CA TRP A 446 10.69 -22.28 -8.09
C TRP A 446 10.00 -23.55 -8.63
N GLY A 447 10.36 -24.72 -8.09
CA GLY A 447 9.69 -25.99 -8.37
C GLY A 447 10.14 -26.72 -9.63
N TYR A 448 10.89 -26.03 -10.50
CA TYR A 448 11.42 -26.57 -11.76
C TYR A 448 12.93 -26.36 -11.86
N THR A 449 13.58 -27.25 -12.61
CA THR A 449 15.04 -27.22 -12.84
C THR A 449 15.47 -26.33 -14.01
N LYS A 450 14.52 -25.91 -14.86
CA LYS A 450 14.77 -25.08 -16.04
C LYS A 450 13.96 -23.79 -15.96
N PRO A 451 14.55 -22.63 -16.31
CA PRO A 451 13.86 -21.33 -16.34
C PRO A 451 12.56 -21.34 -17.15
N ASP A 452 12.53 -22.00 -18.31
CA ASP A 452 11.38 -22.05 -19.22
C ASP A 452 10.06 -22.44 -18.53
N ASN A 453 10.16 -23.30 -17.52
CA ASN A 453 9.00 -23.90 -16.87
C ASN A 453 8.43 -23.05 -15.71
N PHE A 454 9.19 -22.09 -15.17
CA PHE A 454 8.74 -21.29 -14.04
C PHE A 454 8.78 -19.79 -14.29
N MET A 455 9.58 -19.31 -15.25
CA MET A 455 9.73 -17.88 -15.48
C MET A 455 8.37 -17.25 -15.71
N HIS A 456 7.56 -17.76 -16.65
CA HIS A 456 6.19 -17.30 -16.95
C HIS A 456 5.22 -17.22 -15.75
N ARG A 457 5.61 -17.78 -14.60
CA ARG A 457 4.85 -17.83 -13.34
C ARG A 457 5.31 -16.78 -12.34
N ILE A 458 6.08 -15.78 -12.78
CA ILE A 458 6.47 -14.60 -12.01
C ILE A 458 5.64 -13.42 -12.51
N PHE A 459 4.84 -12.80 -11.62
CA PHE A 459 4.05 -11.61 -11.94
C PHE A 459 4.76 -10.33 -11.49
N ASP A 460 5.56 -9.76 -12.38
CA ASP A 460 6.28 -8.51 -12.15
C ASP A 460 6.39 -7.66 -13.44
N GLN A 461 7.21 -6.61 -13.40
CA GLN A 461 7.50 -5.76 -14.55
C GLN A 461 8.45 -6.36 -15.59
N ALA A 462 9.31 -7.30 -15.20
CA ALA A 462 10.59 -7.66 -15.82
C ALA A 462 11.72 -6.64 -15.81
N ARG A 463 12.94 -7.20 -15.69
CA ARG A 463 14.23 -6.51 -15.68
C ARG A 463 15.30 -7.27 -16.49
N TYR A 464 16.19 -6.50 -17.12
CA TYR A 464 17.47 -6.87 -17.75
C TYR A 464 18.60 -6.92 -16.71
N ILE A 465 19.37 -8.02 -16.60
CA ILE A 465 20.59 -8.09 -15.79
C ILE A 465 21.72 -8.74 -16.62
N GLY A 466 22.59 -7.94 -17.24
CA GLY A 466 23.80 -8.41 -17.97
C GLY A 466 23.74 -8.26 -19.50
N ILE A 467 24.81 -8.64 -20.23
CA ILE A 467 25.08 -8.32 -21.67
C ILE A 467 24.10 -9.01 -22.68
N TYR A 468 22.94 -9.53 -22.27
CA TYR A 468 21.97 -10.18 -23.17
C TYR A 468 20.51 -9.86 -22.79
N PRO A 469 19.62 -9.52 -23.75
CA PRO A 469 18.26 -9.07 -23.46
C PRO A 469 17.27 -10.22 -23.27
N ASP A 470 16.60 -10.31 -22.12
CA ASP A 470 15.20 -10.78 -21.93
C ASP A 470 14.95 -11.26 -20.50
N TYR A 471 13.88 -10.79 -19.84
CA TYR A 471 13.03 -11.56 -18.89
C TYR A 471 11.61 -10.93 -18.86
N GLN A 472 10.62 -11.61 -18.26
CA GLN A 472 9.15 -11.51 -18.49
C GLN A 472 8.42 -10.19 -18.17
N PHE A 473 7.87 -9.52 -19.19
CA PHE A 473 7.08 -8.29 -19.01
C PHE A 473 5.59 -8.58 -18.80
N ASN A 474 5.06 -8.45 -17.57
CA ASN A 474 3.60 -8.53 -17.36
C ASN A 474 2.96 -7.14 -17.35
N ARG A 475 3.46 -6.23 -16.49
CA ARG A 475 2.89 -4.89 -16.31
C ARG A 475 3.98 -3.84 -16.13
N TYR A 476 3.98 -2.82 -16.99
CA TYR A 476 5.07 -1.82 -17.03
C TYR A 476 5.20 -0.93 -15.80
N SER A 477 4.19 -0.89 -14.94
CA SER A 477 4.13 -0.03 -13.75
C SER A 477 4.54 -0.70 -12.44
N LEU A 478 4.70 -2.02 -12.43
CA LEU A 478 5.09 -2.75 -11.24
C LEU A 478 6.59 -2.66 -10.99
N ALA A 479 7.03 -3.02 -9.80
CA ALA A 479 8.44 -3.28 -9.49
C ALA A 479 8.93 -4.57 -10.17
N SER A 480 10.24 -4.73 -10.27
CA SER A 480 10.86 -5.97 -10.77
C SER A 480 11.18 -6.94 -9.63
N ILE A 481 11.09 -8.24 -9.89
CA ILE A 481 11.47 -9.30 -8.95
C ILE A 481 12.76 -9.95 -9.44
N ASN A 482 13.84 -9.82 -8.68
CA ASN A 482 15.11 -10.43 -9.03
C ASN A 482 15.18 -11.89 -8.54
N VAL A 483 15.17 -12.83 -9.48
CA VAL A 483 15.27 -14.27 -9.21
C VAL A 483 16.62 -14.89 -9.58
N ASP A 484 17.59 -14.10 -10.07
CA ASP A 484 18.89 -14.59 -10.54
C ASP A 484 20.01 -14.38 -9.49
N PRO A 485 20.70 -15.44 -9.02
CA PRO A 485 20.54 -16.85 -9.38
C PRO A 485 19.40 -17.54 -8.62
N TYR A 486 18.93 -18.68 -9.14
CA TYR A 486 17.89 -19.52 -8.52
C TYR A 486 18.45 -20.87 -8.05
N ALA A 487 17.74 -21.56 -7.16
CA ALA A 487 18.09 -22.90 -6.70
C ALA A 487 17.34 -23.96 -7.51
N ALA A 488 18.04 -24.79 -8.30
CA ALA A 488 17.40 -25.83 -9.12
C ALA A 488 16.78 -26.97 -8.29
N VAL A 489 17.28 -27.21 -7.08
CA VAL A 489 16.78 -28.22 -6.14
C VAL A 489 16.51 -27.59 -4.77
N CYS A 490 15.38 -27.94 -4.18
CA CYS A 490 15.06 -27.60 -2.80
C CYS A 490 15.95 -28.42 -1.84
N ASN A 491 16.97 -27.81 -1.22
CA ASN A 491 17.82 -28.46 -0.22
C ASN A 491 18.26 -27.49 0.91
N GLN A 492 18.37 -28.03 2.13
CA GLN A 492 18.38 -27.34 3.42
C GLN A 492 19.64 -26.56 3.81
N ARG A 493 20.83 -26.91 3.29
CA ARG A 493 22.09 -26.32 3.80
C ARG A 493 22.88 -25.54 2.76
N PHE A 494 22.98 -26.05 1.54
CA PHE A 494 23.75 -25.42 0.46
C PHE A 494 23.09 -25.77 -0.90
N PRO A 495 22.03 -25.06 -1.31
CA PRO A 495 21.46 -25.26 -2.64
C PRO A 495 22.49 -24.91 -3.72
N GLN A 496 22.56 -25.73 -4.76
CA GLN A 496 23.34 -25.40 -5.96
C GLN A 496 22.61 -24.26 -6.70
N LEU A 497 23.27 -23.11 -6.78
CA LEU A 497 22.74 -21.93 -7.46
C LEU A 497 23.03 -22.03 -8.95
N THR A 498 21.97 -21.86 -9.74
CA THR A 498 22.03 -21.89 -11.20
C THR A 498 21.67 -20.49 -11.70
N PRO A 499 22.45 -19.92 -12.64
CA PRO A 499 22.04 -18.67 -13.27
C PRO A 499 20.83 -18.91 -14.18
N VAL A 500 19.96 -17.91 -14.34
CA VAL A 500 18.74 -18.02 -15.16
C VAL A 500 19.03 -18.07 -16.68
N GLN A 501 20.28 -17.80 -17.08
CA GLN A 501 20.76 -17.72 -18.48
C GLN A 501 20.00 -18.63 -19.47
N GLN A 502 19.59 -18.06 -20.62
CA GLN A 502 19.01 -18.70 -21.83
C GLN A 502 17.48 -18.75 -21.97
N TYR A 503 16.70 -17.98 -21.20
CA TYR A 503 15.24 -17.90 -21.41
C TYR A 503 14.81 -16.56 -22.02
N TYR A 504 14.08 -16.64 -23.15
CA TYR A 504 13.63 -15.51 -23.94
C TYR A 504 12.13 -15.67 -24.20
N ARG A 505 11.30 -14.74 -23.71
CA ARG A 505 9.87 -14.74 -24.07
C ARG A 505 9.72 -13.88 -25.32
N GLN A 506 9.55 -14.56 -26.44
CA GLN A 506 9.40 -13.88 -27.72
C GLN A 506 8.14 -13.01 -27.73
N PHE A 507 8.27 -11.75 -28.17
CA PHE A 507 7.16 -10.82 -28.46
C PHE A 507 6.06 -11.47 -29.31
N ARG A 508 6.45 -12.43 -30.16
CA ARG A 508 5.59 -13.22 -31.03
C ARG A 508 6.11 -14.65 -31.09
N THR A 509 5.24 -15.65 -30.89
CA THR A 509 5.63 -17.06 -31.03
C THR A 509 5.32 -17.59 -32.43
N GLU A 510 6.12 -18.54 -32.92
CA GLU A 510 5.86 -19.20 -34.22
C GLU A 510 4.52 -19.97 -34.23
N SER A 511 4.14 -20.55 -33.08
CA SER A 511 2.91 -21.34 -32.95
C SER A 511 1.64 -20.48 -32.99
N ARG A 512 1.72 -19.23 -32.53
CA ARG A 512 0.60 -18.28 -32.46
C ARG A 512 1.04 -16.91 -32.95
N PRO A 513 1.21 -16.76 -34.28
CA PRO A 513 1.79 -15.55 -34.85
C PRO A 513 0.88 -14.32 -34.77
N TYR A 514 -0.38 -14.45 -34.35
CA TYR A 514 -1.31 -13.34 -34.18
C TYR A 514 -1.56 -12.99 -32.71
N GLU A 515 -0.97 -13.74 -31.75
CA GLU A 515 -0.97 -13.38 -30.34
C GLU A 515 0.38 -12.73 -30.01
N ILE A 516 0.34 -11.47 -29.55
CA ILE A 516 1.53 -10.68 -29.23
C ILE A 516 1.47 -10.13 -27.80
N GLY A 517 2.62 -9.88 -27.19
CA GLY A 517 2.69 -9.39 -25.82
C GLY A 517 4.12 -9.31 -25.31
N GLY A 518 4.39 -8.40 -24.37
CA GLY A 518 5.66 -8.26 -23.70
C GLY A 518 6.57 -7.15 -24.25
N ALA A 519 7.84 -7.19 -23.83
CA ALA A 519 8.85 -6.21 -24.23
C ALA A 519 9.43 -6.53 -25.62
N ILE A 520 9.70 -5.47 -26.39
CA ILE A 520 10.25 -5.48 -27.74
C ILE A 520 11.66 -4.92 -27.63
N TYR A 521 12.67 -5.79 -27.72
CA TYR A 521 14.09 -5.43 -27.62
C TYR A 521 14.77 -5.26 -28.98
N GLU A 522 14.20 -5.86 -30.02
CA GLU A 522 14.70 -5.80 -31.39
C GLU A 522 13.67 -5.15 -32.31
N ASN A 523 14.12 -4.75 -33.50
CA ASN A 523 13.24 -4.15 -34.49
C ASN A 523 12.27 -5.20 -35.05
N HIS A 524 10.98 -4.93 -34.95
CA HIS A 524 9.93 -5.82 -35.43
C HIS A 524 8.96 -5.10 -36.35
N ASP A 525 8.52 -5.82 -37.40
CA ASP A 525 7.54 -5.35 -38.36
C ASP A 525 6.26 -6.20 -38.27
N LEU A 526 5.12 -5.54 -38.09
CA LEU A 526 3.80 -6.17 -38.13
C LEU A 526 3.16 -5.94 -39.50
N THR A 527 2.87 -7.04 -40.19
CA THR A 527 2.11 -7.04 -41.45
C THR A 527 0.64 -6.68 -41.23
N ALA A 528 -0.08 -6.35 -42.30
CA ALA A 528 -1.52 -6.12 -42.19
C ALA A 528 -2.25 -7.38 -41.69
N GLY A 529 -3.09 -7.23 -40.67
CA GLY A 529 -3.79 -8.33 -40.01
C GLY A 529 -4.37 -7.92 -38.66
N THR A 530 -5.16 -8.81 -38.05
CA THR A 530 -5.68 -8.64 -36.70
C THR A 530 -4.81 -9.39 -35.70
N TYR A 531 -4.31 -8.69 -34.69
CA TYR A 531 -3.46 -9.22 -33.64
C TYR A 531 -4.17 -9.09 -32.29
N THR A 532 -4.09 -10.12 -31.46
CA THR A 532 -4.57 -10.07 -30.08
C THR A 532 -3.40 -9.78 -29.16
N VAL A 533 -3.51 -8.70 -28.39
CA VAL A 533 -2.50 -8.27 -27.43
C VAL A 533 -2.87 -8.80 -26.05
N VAL A 534 -2.12 -9.80 -25.57
CA VAL A 534 -2.45 -10.55 -24.35
C VAL A 534 -1.77 -10.01 -23.08
N ASP A 535 -0.64 -9.33 -23.25
CA ASP A 535 0.19 -8.74 -22.20
C ASP A 535 0.63 -7.33 -22.62
N ASP A 536 1.06 -6.51 -21.66
CA ASP A 536 1.48 -5.15 -21.97
C ASP A 536 2.57 -5.14 -23.04
N LEU A 537 2.44 -4.22 -24.00
CA LEU A 537 3.46 -3.99 -25.01
C LEU A 537 4.44 -2.94 -24.52
N HIS A 538 5.73 -3.24 -24.54
CA HIS A 538 6.76 -2.28 -24.17
C HIS A 538 7.83 -2.20 -25.23
N ILE A 539 7.88 -1.06 -25.91
CA ILE A 539 8.95 -0.76 -26.87
C ILE A 539 10.08 -0.13 -26.06
N VAL A 540 11.14 -0.90 -25.82
CA VAL A 540 12.28 -0.44 -25.02
C VAL A 540 13.07 0.65 -25.77
N PRO A 541 13.85 1.49 -25.08
CA PRO A 541 14.72 2.46 -25.75
C PRO A 541 15.65 1.78 -26.76
N GLY A 542 15.78 2.36 -27.96
CA GLY A 542 16.61 1.83 -29.04
C GLY A 542 15.94 0.81 -29.96
N ALA A 543 14.81 0.21 -29.55
CA ALA A 543 14.03 -0.70 -30.39
C ALA A 543 12.95 0.03 -31.20
N LYS A 544 12.57 -0.55 -32.34
CA LYS A 544 11.55 -0.01 -33.25
C LYS A 544 10.45 -1.03 -33.56
N LEU A 545 9.20 -0.63 -33.39
CA LEU A 545 8.03 -1.38 -33.86
C LEU A 545 7.43 -0.68 -35.09
N THR A 546 7.49 -1.31 -36.25
CA THR A 546 6.81 -0.82 -37.46
C THR A 546 5.49 -1.58 -37.66
N VAL A 547 4.40 -0.86 -37.92
CA VAL A 547 3.07 -1.44 -38.11
C VAL A 547 2.53 -1.10 -39.49
N ALA A 548 2.13 -2.12 -40.27
CA ALA A 548 1.59 -1.92 -41.60
C ALA A 548 0.19 -1.27 -41.58
N PRO A 549 -0.13 -0.41 -42.57
CA PRO A 549 -1.48 0.13 -42.75
C PRO A 549 -2.55 -0.98 -42.79
N GLY A 550 -3.67 -0.77 -42.10
CA GLY A 550 -4.76 -1.75 -41.99
C GLY A 550 -4.55 -2.84 -40.94
N ALA A 551 -3.43 -2.85 -40.22
CA ALA A 551 -3.27 -3.70 -39.05
C ALA A 551 -4.18 -3.26 -37.90
N LYS A 552 -4.77 -4.23 -37.20
CA LYS A 552 -5.68 -4.04 -36.06
C LYS A 552 -5.12 -4.76 -34.84
N LEU A 553 -4.80 -4.03 -33.78
CA LEU A 553 -4.37 -4.60 -32.49
C LEU A 553 -5.55 -4.54 -31.51
N GLU A 554 -6.02 -5.72 -31.12
CA GLU A 554 -7.10 -5.92 -30.16
C GLU A 554 -6.51 -6.24 -28.78
N PHE A 555 -6.58 -5.27 -27.88
CA PHE A 555 -6.04 -5.39 -26.53
C PHE A 555 -7.03 -6.09 -25.61
N MET A 556 -6.50 -6.99 -24.75
CA MET A 556 -7.25 -7.52 -23.61
C MET A 556 -7.49 -6.42 -22.55
N ASP A 557 -8.46 -6.68 -21.69
CA ASP A 557 -8.86 -5.76 -20.62
C ASP A 557 -7.68 -5.41 -19.68
N GLY A 558 -7.50 -4.12 -19.38
CA GLY A 558 -6.42 -3.62 -18.51
C GLY A 558 -5.00 -3.72 -19.09
N VAL A 559 -4.84 -4.22 -20.32
CA VAL A 559 -3.55 -4.27 -21.03
C VAL A 559 -3.24 -2.91 -21.66
N GLY A 560 -1.99 -2.45 -21.55
CA GLY A 560 -1.54 -1.17 -22.10
C GLY A 560 -0.35 -1.29 -23.04
N MET A 561 0.00 -0.17 -23.67
CA MET A 561 1.23 -0.03 -24.45
C MET A 561 2.11 1.09 -23.88
N LEU A 562 3.36 0.78 -23.57
CA LEU A 562 4.40 1.72 -23.18
C LEU A 562 5.40 1.90 -24.31
N VAL A 563 5.55 3.13 -24.81
CA VAL A 563 6.50 3.49 -25.84
C VAL A 563 7.67 4.23 -25.21
N GLN A 564 8.88 3.68 -25.33
CA GLN A 564 10.16 4.33 -24.97
C GLN A 564 11.16 4.33 -26.14
N GLY A 565 11.06 3.37 -27.05
CA GLY A 565 11.73 3.39 -28.36
C GLY A 565 10.89 4.09 -29.43
N GLU A 566 10.93 3.55 -30.65
CA GLU A 566 10.22 4.10 -31.82
C GLU A 566 8.99 3.27 -32.19
N LEU A 567 7.85 3.93 -32.40
CA LEU A 567 6.63 3.33 -32.93
C LEU A 567 6.29 3.99 -34.26
N LEU A 568 6.32 3.23 -35.35
CA LEU A 568 6.20 3.75 -36.71
C LEU A 568 5.12 3.03 -37.51
N ARG A 569 4.54 3.74 -38.47
CA ARG A 569 3.68 3.16 -39.51
C ARG A 569 4.53 2.84 -40.75
N ALA A 570 4.27 1.71 -41.40
CA ALA A 570 4.95 1.36 -42.65
C ALA A 570 4.35 2.16 -43.82
N ASP A 571 4.76 3.42 -43.96
CA ASP A 571 4.23 4.36 -44.96
C ASP A 571 4.92 4.22 -46.35
N TYR A 572 5.36 3.01 -46.73
CA TYR A 572 6.02 2.78 -48.03
C TYR A 572 5.05 2.88 -49.22
N ASP A 573 3.75 2.70 -48.99
CA ASP A 573 2.67 2.87 -49.96
C ASP A 573 1.62 3.83 -49.37
N GLU A 574 1.10 4.80 -50.15
CA GLU A 574 0.10 5.82 -49.75
C GLU A 574 -1.28 5.21 -49.39
N SER A 575 -1.33 4.23 -48.50
CA SER A 575 -2.55 3.53 -48.11
C SER A 575 -3.44 4.43 -47.25
N PRO A 576 -4.74 4.55 -47.56
CA PRO A 576 -5.68 5.32 -46.76
C PRO A 576 -6.05 4.61 -45.45
N LEU A 577 -5.75 3.32 -45.31
CA LEU A 577 -6.19 2.52 -44.15
C LEU A 577 -5.41 2.90 -42.88
N PRO A 578 -6.10 3.23 -41.78
CA PRO A 578 -5.43 3.55 -40.51
C PRO A 578 -4.87 2.29 -39.84
N VAL A 579 -3.87 2.47 -38.97
CA VAL A 579 -3.52 1.47 -37.94
C VAL A 579 -4.52 1.59 -36.80
N THR A 580 -5.17 0.49 -36.41
CA THR A 580 -6.28 0.52 -35.43
C THR A 580 -5.89 -0.15 -34.12
N PHE A 581 -5.99 0.58 -33.02
CA PHE A 581 -5.86 0.10 -31.65
C PHE A 581 -7.21 0.14 -30.96
N THR A 582 -7.69 -1.02 -30.51
CA THR A 582 -9.02 -1.14 -29.92
C THR A 582 -9.06 -2.22 -28.84
N SER A 583 -10.07 -2.17 -27.97
CA SER A 583 -10.36 -3.27 -27.04
C SER A 583 -10.97 -4.45 -27.80
N ARG A 584 -10.72 -5.67 -27.33
CA ARG A 584 -11.45 -6.85 -27.77
C ARG A 584 -12.95 -6.67 -27.53
N THR A 585 -13.78 -7.30 -28.35
CA THR A 585 -15.24 -7.25 -28.16
C THR A 585 -15.62 -7.89 -26.82
N PHE A 586 -16.18 -7.09 -25.91
CA PHE A 586 -16.68 -7.55 -24.62
C PHE A 586 -18.00 -8.30 -24.77
N GLN A 587 -18.12 -9.41 -24.05
CA GLN A 587 -19.35 -10.19 -23.88
C GLN A 587 -19.67 -10.23 -22.39
N LEU A 588 -20.90 -9.82 -22.02
CA LEU A 588 -21.32 -9.80 -20.62
C LEU A 588 -21.42 -11.24 -20.10
N PRO A 589 -20.69 -11.62 -19.03
CA PRO A 589 -20.78 -12.95 -18.48
C PRO A 589 -22.13 -13.14 -17.78
N ARG A 590 -22.74 -14.31 -17.95
CA ARG A 590 -23.90 -14.72 -17.14
C ARG A 590 -23.38 -15.40 -15.88
N LEU A 591 -23.82 -14.90 -14.72
CA LEU A 591 -23.37 -15.35 -13.40
C LEU A 591 -24.53 -15.92 -12.60
N ASP A 592 -24.25 -16.94 -11.80
CA ASP A 592 -25.30 -17.66 -11.07
C ASP A 592 -25.80 -16.92 -9.82
N ARG A 593 -25.00 -16.00 -9.27
CA ARG A 593 -25.23 -15.43 -7.92
C ARG A 593 -25.50 -13.93 -7.85
N ILE A 594 -25.28 -13.21 -8.95
CA ILE A 594 -25.40 -11.75 -9.01
C ILE A 594 -25.81 -11.34 -10.43
N ARG A 595 -26.73 -10.39 -10.55
CA ARG A 595 -27.15 -9.81 -11.84
C ARG A 595 -27.65 -8.37 -11.69
N LEU A 596 -27.65 -7.65 -12.81
CA LEU A 596 -28.38 -6.39 -12.95
C LEU A 596 -29.64 -6.66 -13.77
N VAL A 597 -30.74 -6.04 -13.39
CA VAL A 597 -32.01 -6.13 -14.11
C VAL A 597 -32.54 -4.72 -14.35
N ASP A 598 -32.86 -4.38 -15.59
CA ASP A 598 -33.45 -3.08 -15.92
C ASP A 598 -34.94 -3.00 -15.53
N ASP A 599 -35.58 -1.89 -15.89
CA ASP A 599 -37.01 -1.67 -15.60
C ASP A 599 -37.93 -2.53 -16.49
N ASP A 600 -37.44 -3.00 -17.65
CA ASP A 600 -38.17 -3.88 -18.57
C ASP A 600 -38.03 -5.38 -18.20
N GLY A 601 -37.14 -5.70 -17.26
CA GLY A 601 -36.89 -7.05 -16.75
C GLY A 601 -35.79 -7.81 -17.50
N GLU A 602 -34.99 -7.14 -18.35
CA GLU A 602 -33.84 -7.73 -19.02
C GLU A 602 -32.62 -7.82 -18.09
N ASP A 603 -31.88 -8.94 -18.15
CA ASP A 603 -30.71 -9.20 -17.32
C ASP A 603 -29.36 -9.15 -18.07
N GLU A 604 -29.38 -8.81 -19.36
CA GLU A 604 -28.17 -8.57 -20.17
C GLU A 604 -27.78 -7.08 -20.23
N VAL A 605 -27.90 -6.41 -19.08
CA VAL A 605 -27.72 -4.96 -18.95
C VAL A 605 -26.50 -4.63 -18.08
N ILE A 606 -25.91 -3.46 -18.34
CA ILE A 606 -24.81 -2.90 -17.54
C ILE A 606 -25.28 -1.82 -16.55
N GLU A 607 -26.58 -1.55 -16.56
CA GLU A 607 -27.26 -0.58 -15.71
C GLU A 607 -28.61 -1.14 -15.29
N GLY A 608 -28.94 -1.09 -14.00
CA GLY A 608 -30.21 -1.60 -13.49
C GLY A 608 -30.20 -1.85 -11.98
N ARG A 609 -31.27 -2.48 -11.50
CA ARG A 609 -31.43 -2.98 -10.13
C ARG A 609 -30.48 -4.13 -9.84
N LEU A 610 -29.81 -4.10 -8.68
CA LEU A 610 -28.96 -5.19 -8.22
C LEU A 610 -29.80 -6.30 -7.57
N GLU A 611 -29.65 -7.52 -8.09
CA GLU A 611 -30.26 -8.72 -7.53
C GLU A 611 -29.16 -9.73 -7.15
N LEU A 612 -29.31 -10.36 -5.98
CA LEU A 612 -28.38 -11.35 -5.43
C LEU A 612 -29.10 -12.67 -5.16
N LEU A 613 -28.39 -13.78 -5.34
CA LEU A 613 -28.83 -15.11 -4.92
C LEU A 613 -28.16 -15.47 -3.59
N VAL A 614 -28.90 -15.39 -2.49
CA VAL A 614 -28.42 -15.74 -1.15
C VAL A 614 -29.24 -16.91 -0.63
N GLU A 615 -28.57 -17.96 -0.14
CA GLU A 615 -29.20 -19.17 0.39
C GLU A 615 -30.23 -19.84 -0.56
N GLY A 616 -30.03 -19.70 -1.87
CA GLY A 616 -30.91 -20.29 -2.88
C GLY A 616 -32.15 -19.47 -3.24
N GLN A 617 -32.30 -18.26 -2.68
CA GLN A 617 -33.38 -17.33 -3.01
C GLN A 617 -32.84 -16.05 -3.67
N TRP A 618 -33.42 -15.66 -4.81
CA TRP A 618 -33.16 -14.37 -5.44
C TRP A 618 -33.90 -13.25 -4.72
N GLY A 619 -33.25 -12.12 -4.56
CA GLY A 619 -33.88 -10.92 -4.03
C GLY A 619 -33.04 -9.66 -4.19
N THR A 620 -33.64 -8.54 -3.78
CA THR A 620 -33.06 -7.20 -3.91
C THR A 620 -32.28 -6.79 -2.66
N VAL A 621 -31.43 -5.78 -2.82
CA VAL A 621 -30.55 -5.25 -1.77
C VAL A 621 -31.07 -3.90 -1.25
N CYS A 622 -31.11 -3.74 0.06
CA CYS A 622 -31.45 -2.48 0.72
C CYS A 622 -30.30 -1.45 0.58
N ASN A 623 -30.63 -0.19 0.26
CA ASN A 623 -29.62 0.84 0.00
C ASN A 623 -29.08 1.57 1.25
N ARG A 624 -29.57 1.25 2.46
CA ARG A 624 -29.24 1.95 3.71
C ARG A 624 -27.75 1.92 4.04
N SER A 625 -27.10 0.77 3.89
CA SER A 625 -25.65 0.60 4.11
C SER A 625 -24.84 0.60 2.81
N TRP A 626 -25.43 1.02 1.69
CA TRP A 626 -24.81 0.90 0.38
C TRP A 626 -23.76 1.98 0.15
N THR A 627 -22.54 1.57 -0.20
CA THR A 627 -21.38 2.45 -0.40
C THR A 627 -20.83 2.31 -1.82
N ALA A 628 -20.02 3.29 -2.25
CA ALA A 628 -19.31 3.23 -3.52
C ALA A 628 -18.36 2.02 -3.62
N GLU A 629 -17.78 1.57 -2.50
CA GLU A 629 -16.92 0.39 -2.43
C GLU A 629 -17.69 -0.91 -2.68
N LEU A 630 -18.89 -1.05 -2.10
CA LEU A 630 -19.77 -2.20 -2.35
C LEU A 630 -20.26 -2.23 -3.81
N ALA A 631 -20.60 -1.07 -4.37
CA ALA A 631 -20.96 -0.95 -5.79
C ALA A 631 -19.81 -1.32 -6.72
N HIS A 632 -18.59 -0.88 -6.39
CA HIS A 632 -17.40 -1.24 -7.13
C HIS A 632 -17.13 -2.74 -7.08
N LEU A 633 -17.25 -3.36 -5.89
CA LEU A 633 -17.13 -4.80 -5.73
C LEU A 633 -18.20 -5.56 -6.53
N ALA A 634 -19.45 -5.12 -6.49
CA ALA A 634 -20.55 -5.72 -7.24
C ALA A 634 -20.33 -5.66 -8.76
N CYS A 635 -19.91 -4.50 -9.30
CA CYS A 635 -19.57 -4.38 -10.72
C CYS A 635 -18.40 -5.29 -11.11
N ASN A 636 -17.35 -5.38 -10.28
CA ASN A 636 -16.22 -6.27 -10.54
C ASN A 636 -16.64 -7.75 -10.52
N GLN A 637 -17.52 -8.13 -9.58
CA GLN A 637 -18.07 -9.49 -9.52
C GLN A 637 -18.92 -9.81 -10.76
N LEU A 638 -19.60 -8.82 -11.35
CA LEU A 638 -20.32 -8.90 -12.63
C LEU A 638 -19.41 -8.98 -13.87
N GLY A 639 -18.08 -8.93 -13.71
CA GLY A 639 -17.15 -8.83 -14.84
C GLY A 639 -17.16 -7.47 -15.53
N LEU A 640 -17.69 -6.45 -14.86
CA LEU A 640 -17.76 -5.06 -15.29
C LEU A 640 -16.83 -4.20 -14.41
N THR A 641 -16.71 -2.93 -14.77
CA THR A 641 -15.93 -1.95 -14.00
C THR A 641 -16.82 -0.77 -13.62
N MET A 642 -16.38 0.07 -12.69
CA MET A 642 -17.13 1.27 -12.30
C MET A 642 -16.19 2.38 -11.87
N ASP A 643 -16.52 3.63 -12.20
CA ASP A 643 -15.84 4.80 -11.62
C ASP A 643 -16.58 5.24 -10.33
N PRO A 644 -15.99 5.04 -9.14
CA PRO A 644 -16.63 5.36 -7.86
C PRO A 644 -16.71 6.87 -7.58
N GLN A 645 -16.02 7.72 -8.37
CA GLN A 645 -16.05 9.18 -8.18
C GLN A 645 -17.41 9.81 -8.51
N TYR A 646 -18.22 9.12 -9.30
CA TYR A 646 -19.51 9.61 -9.78
C TYR A 646 -20.64 8.96 -9.00
N PHE A 647 -21.38 9.78 -8.26
CA PHE A 647 -22.50 9.35 -7.41
C PHE A 647 -23.56 8.58 -8.22
N GLU A 648 -23.83 9.05 -9.42
CA GLU A 648 -24.79 8.50 -10.37
C GLU A 648 -24.41 7.11 -10.91
N ASN A 649 -23.20 6.60 -10.64
CA ASN A 649 -22.83 5.24 -11.02
C ASN A 649 -23.22 4.20 -9.97
N TRP A 650 -23.14 4.55 -8.68
CA TRP A 650 -23.38 3.59 -7.59
C TRP A 650 -24.75 3.76 -6.92
N ARG A 651 -25.49 4.80 -7.28
CA ARG A 651 -26.91 4.99 -6.94
C ARG A 651 -27.67 5.56 -8.13
N ILE A 652 -28.47 4.72 -8.77
CA ILE A 652 -29.50 5.12 -9.72
C ILE A 652 -30.89 4.86 -9.14
N PHE A 653 -31.88 5.63 -9.58
CA PHE A 653 -33.28 5.39 -9.24
C PHE A 653 -33.85 4.37 -10.22
N VAL A 654 -34.30 3.22 -9.71
CA VAL A 654 -34.83 2.08 -10.47
C VAL A 654 -36.13 1.61 -9.86
N ASP A 655 -36.95 0.89 -10.63
CA ASP A 655 -38.13 0.22 -10.06
C ASP A 655 -37.69 -0.84 -9.03
N LYS A 656 -38.49 -0.99 -7.97
CA LYS A 656 -38.25 -2.00 -6.93
C LYS A 656 -38.30 -3.43 -7.47
N GLY A 657 -39.00 -3.65 -8.59
CA GLY A 657 -39.26 -4.96 -9.16
C GLY A 657 -40.17 -5.84 -8.29
N ASP A 658 -40.32 -7.10 -8.69
CA ASP A 658 -41.24 -8.05 -8.05
C ASP A 658 -40.59 -8.91 -6.96
N LEU A 659 -39.26 -8.89 -6.86
CA LEU A 659 -38.52 -9.73 -5.91
C LEU A 659 -38.49 -9.13 -4.49
N PRO A 660 -38.50 -9.98 -3.45
CA PRO A 660 -38.39 -9.50 -2.08
C PRO A 660 -36.99 -8.95 -1.79
N MET A 661 -36.92 -8.02 -0.84
CA MET A 661 -35.67 -7.52 -0.31
C MET A 661 -35.12 -8.48 0.74
N ILE A 662 -33.94 -9.05 0.50
CA ILE A 662 -33.41 -10.17 1.29
C ILE A 662 -32.07 -9.90 1.97
N VAL A 663 -31.38 -8.83 1.58
CA VAL A 663 -30.03 -8.47 2.09
C VAL A 663 -29.99 -7.00 2.47
N ASP A 664 -29.45 -6.72 3.65
CA ASP A 664 -29.11 -5.37 4.13
C ASP A 664 -27.80 -5.41 4.94
N ASN A 665 -27.24 -4.23 5.24
CA ASN A 665 -26.12 -4.07 6.17
C ASN A 665 -24.90 -4.92 5.78
N ILE A 666 -24.61 -4.97 4.48
CA ILE A 666 -23.46 -5.68 3.92
C ILE A 666 -22.17 -5.02 4.41
N ARG A 667 -21.29 -5.85 4.98
CA ARG A 667 -20.00 -5.47 5.54
C ARG A 667 -18.95 -6.42 4.98
N CYS A 668 -18.28 -5.98 3.92
CA CYS A 668 -17.14 -6.70 3.36
C CYS A 668 -15.84 -6.21 4.01
N GLU A 669 -14.94 -7.11 4.36
CA GLU A 669 -13.54 -6.78 4.65
C GLU A 669 -12.76 -6.52 3.35
N GLU A 670 -11.59 -5.86 3.44
CA GLU A 670 -10.78 -5.39 2.30
C GLU A 670 -10.37 -6.48 1.29
N ASN A 671 -10.39 -7.75 1.71
CA ASN A 671 -10.05 -8.90 0.87
C ASN A 671 -11.23 -9.85 0.65
N GLU A 672 -12.46 -9.48 1.01
CA GLU A 672 -13.65 -10.26 0.65
C GLU A 672 -14.10 -9.87 -0.78
N PHE A 673 -14.13 -10.85 -1.68
CA PHE A 673 -14.36 -10.61 -3.12
C PHE A 673 -15.75 -11.00 -3.61
N ASP A 674 -16.56 -11.63 -2.77
CA ASP A 674 -17.92 -12.06 -3.11
C ASP A 674 -18.91 -11.41 -2.16
N ILE A 675 -19.71 -10.46 -2.68
CA ILE A 675 -20.67 -9.70 -1.89
C ILE A 675 -21.75 -10.60 -1.26
N THR A 676 -21.98 -11.79 -1.83
CA THR A 676 -22.94 -12.77 -1.29
C THR A 676 -22.41 -13.53 -0.08
N GLN A 677 -21.09 -13.57 0.10
CA GLN A 677 -20.40 -14.23 1.21
C GLN A 677 -19.97 -13.25 2.31
N CYS A 678 -19.88 -11.96 2.00
CA CYS A 678 -19.64 -10.93 3.01
C CYS A 678 -20.69 -11.00 4.12
N ARG A 679 -20.34 -10.53 5.31
CA ARG A 679 -21.30 -10.44 6.40
C ARG A 679 -22.45 -9.51 6.03
N HIS A 680 -23.68 -9.99 6.18
CA HIS A 680 -24.90 -9.20 5.94
C HIS A 680 -26.04 -9.64 6.87
N ASP A 681 -27.05 -8.79 6.96
CA ASP A 681 -28.33 -9.15 7.57
C ASP A 681 -29.19 -9.82 6.47
N GLY A 682 -29.30 -11.14 6.53
CA GLY A 682 -29.99 -11.96 5.52
C GLY A 682 -31.45 -12.31 5.84
N LEU A 683 -31.96 -13.38 5.21
CA LEU A 683 -33.36 -13.84 5.28
C LEU A 683 -33.90 -14.01 6.71
N PHE A 684 -33.06 -14.41 7.66
CA PHE A 684 -33.43 -14.66 9.06
C PHE A 684 -33.60 -13.38 9.91
N HIS A 685 -33.26 -12.20 9.37
CA HIS A 685 -33.30 -10.92 10.08
C HIS A 685 -34.50 -10.04 9.73
N ASN A 686 -35.46 -10.54 8.95
CA ASN A 686 -36.68 -9.82 8.54
C ASN A 686 -36.39 -8.43 7.94
N VAL A 687 -35.43 -8.37 7.01
CA VAL A 687 -34.94 -7.14 6.37
C VAL A 687 -36.06 -6.27 5.78
N GLY A 688 -37.05 -6.90 5.16
CA GLY A 688 -38.20 -6.21 4.54
C GLY A 688 -39.07 -5.41 5.52
N ALA A 689 -39.01 -5.68 6.83
CA ALA A 689 -39.71 -4.87 7.83
C ALA A 689 -38.95 -3.58 8.20
N GLY A 690 -37.63 -3.54 7.94
CA GLY A 690 -36.75 -2.44 8.33
C GLY A 690 -36.44 -1.45 7.20
N CYS A 691 -36.59 -1.84 5.93
CA CYS A 691 -36.22 -1.04 4.76
C CYS A 691 -37.46 -0.75 3.89
N ARG A 692 -37.56 0.46 3.30
CA ARG A 692 -38.70 0.82 2.45
C ARG A 692 -38.60 0.10 1.10
N GLU A 693 -39.73 -0.22 0.48
CA GLU A 693 -39.73 -0.87 -0.84
C GLU A 693 -39.05 -0.04 -1.94
N THR A 694 -38.96 1.28 -1.78
CA THR A 694 -38.26 2.19 -2.72
C THR A 694 -36.75 2.28 -2.46
N GLU A 695 -36.25 1.70 -1.38
CA GLU A 695 -34.84 1.77 -0.96
C GLU A 695 -34.01 0.63 -1.57
N VAL A 696 -34.22 0.37 -2.86
CA VAL A 696 -33.52 -0.67 -3.60
C VAL A 696 -32.22 -0.12 -4.20
N VAL A 697 -31.19 -0.96 -4.23
CA VAL A 697 -29.92 -0.64 -4.89
C VAL A 697 -30.06 -0.80 -6.40
N GLY A 698 -29.78 0.28 -7.13
CA GLY A 698 -29.51 0.25 -8.56
C GLY A 698 -28.11 0.78 -8.87
N LEU A 699 -27.46 0.22 -9.90
CA LEU A 699 -26.08 0.50 -10.29
C LEU A 699 -25.96 0.74 -11.79
N ARG A 700 -24.98 1.55 -12.18
CA ARG A 700 -24.50 1.72 -13.56
C ARG A 700 -23.02 1.34 -13.61
N CYS A 701 -22.76 0.13 -14.09
CA CYS A 701 -21.41 -0.36 -14.35
C CYS A 701 -20.96 -0.01 -15.79
N ALA A 702 -19.75 -0.42 -16.15
CA ALA A 702 -19.15 -0.16 -17.44
C ALA A 702 -18.39 -1.37 -17.97
N LYS A 703 -18.36 -1.50 -19.30
CA LYS A 703 -17.56 -2.53 -19.97
C LYS A 703 -16.07 -2.33 -19.65
N PRO A 704 -15.30 -3.40 -19.42
CA PRO A 704 -13.87 -3.29 -19.33
C PRO A 704 -13.29 -2.82 -20.67
N TYR A 705 -12.23 -2.02 -20.58
CA TYR A 705 -11.50 -1.47 -21.71
C TYR A 705 -9.99 -1.73 -21.52
N TRP A 706 -9.19 -1.48 -22.54
CA TRP A 706 -7.74 -1.53 -22.41
C TRP A 706 -7.20 -0.21 -21.83
N ALA A 707 -5.95 -0.20 -21.35
CA ALA A 707 -5.40 0.95 -20.63
C ALA A 707 -5.12 2.16 -21.52
N GLY A 708 -4.75 1.95 -22.78
CA GLY A 708 -4.32 3.00 -23.71
C GLY A 708 -2.82 2.96 -24.02
N VAL A 709 -2.37 3.96 -24.78
CA VAL A 709 -0.96 4.14 -25.18
C VAL A 709 -0.32 5.20 -24.30
N ARG A 710 0.86 4.90 -23.75
CA ARG A 710 1.68 5.85 -23.00
C ARG A 710 3.04 6.06 -23.68
N TYR A 711 3.31 7.30 -24.10
CA TYR A 711 4.64 7.76 -24.45
C TYR A 711 5.34 8.23 -23.19
N SER A 712 6.40 7.53 -22.79
CA SER A 712 7.14 7.86 -21.57
C SER A 712 8.11 9.03 -21.81
N LEU A 713 8.70 9.56 -20.73
CA LEU A 713 9.77 10.57 -20.77
C LEU A 713 10.94 10.19 -21.70
N LEU A 714 11.18 8.89 -21.87
CA LEU A 714 12.29 8.33 -22.65
C LEU A 714 11.99 8.16 -24.14
N ALA A 715 10.74 8.30 -24.56
CA ALA A 715 10.31 8.05 -25.93
C ALA A 715 10.95 9.06 -26.90
N ASN A 716 11.92 8.65 -27.73
CA ASN A 716 12.56 9.54 -28.69
C ASN A 716 11.72 9.67 -29.99
N PRO A 717 11.65 10.85 -30.62
CA PRO A 717 11.08 10.99 -31.94
C PRO A 717 11.97 10.27 -32.96
N PRO A 718 11.45 9.95 -34.17
CA PRO A 718 12.23 9.32 -35.22
C PRO A 718 13.37 10.27 -35.63
N THR A 719 14.58 10.02 -35.15
CA THR A 719 15.61 11.05 -34.93
C THR A 719 16.39 11.46 -36.18
N VAL A 720 16.09 10.93 -37.36
CA VAL A 720 16.96 11.09 -38.55
C VAL A 720 16.24 11.66 -39.78
N THR A 721 14.91 11.72 -39.82
CA THR A 721 14.17 11.89 -41.09
C THR A 721 13.18 13.06 -41.14
N GLY A 722 12.91 13.74 -40.01
CA GLY A 722 11.81 14.71 -39.95
C GLY A 722 10.43 14.08 -40.08
N GLN A 723 10.32 12.77 -39.84
CA GLN A 723 9.07 12.01 -39.88
C GLN A 723 8.16 12.33 -38.69
N LEU A 724 6.86 12.21 -38.93
CA LEU A 724 5.81 12.33 -37.91
C LEU A 724 5.89 11.14 -36.93
N THR A 725 5.62 11.38 -35.65
CA THR A 725 5.67 10.33 -34.63
C THR A 725 4.55 9.31 -34.84
N MET A 726 3.33 9.78 -35.13
CA MET A 726 2.23 8.93 -35.59
C MET A 726 1.47 9.64 -36.71
N HIS A 727 1.14 8.88 -37.75
CA HIS A 727 0.40 9.33 -38.91
C HIS A 727 -0.68 8.33 -39.31
N ASN A 728 -1.95 8.74 -39.38
CA ASN A 728 -3.10 7.90 -39.73
C ASN A 728 -3.36 6.71 -38.77
N TRP A 729 -3.70 7.03 -37.51
CA TRP A 729 -3.98 6.06 -36.44
C TRP A 729 -5.39 6.23 -35.90
N LEU A 730 -6.02 5.12 -35.53
CA LEU A 730 -7.29 5.06 -34.83
C LEU A 730 -7.09 4.42 -33.46
N ILE A 731 -7.36 5.16 -32.39
CA ILE A 731 -7.34 4.68 -31.00
C ILE A 731 -8.77 4.76 -30.47
N GLU A 732 -9.35 3.63 -30.10
CA GLU A 732 -10.70 3.59 -29.58
C GLU A 732 -10.88 2.59 -28.43
N ARG A 733 -11.98 2.75 -27.67
CA ARG A 733 -12.37 1.82 -26.60
C ARG A 733 -11.27 1.61 -25.54
N ALA A 734 -10.54 2.66 -25.18
CA ALA A 734 -9.49 2.64 -24.17
C ALA A 734 -9.91 3.36 -22.88
N GLY A 735 -9.06 3.31 -21.86
CA GLY A 735 -9.11 4.18 -20.70
C GLY A 735 -9.40 3.51 -19.35
N MET A 736 -9.34 2.17 -19.28
CA MET A 736 -9.39 1.42 -18.01
C MET A 736 -7.99 0.91 -17.67
N TYR A 737 -7.37 1.48 -16.63
CA TYR A 737 -5.99 1.17 -16.26
C TYR A 737 -5.93 -0.03 -15.30
N ASP A 738 -6.67 0.04 -14.20
CA ASP A 738 -6.79 -1.06 -13.26
C ASP A 738 -8.16 -1.03 -12.56
N TYR A 739 -8.93 -2.08 -12.78
CA TYR A 739 -10.26 -2.19 -12.17
C TYR A 739 -10.17 -2.37 -10.65
N ARG A 740 -9.10 -2.99 -10.10
CA ARG A 740 -9.02 -3.27 -8.65
C ARG A 740 -8.95 -1.98 -7.83
N THR A 741 -8.12 -1.03 -8.28
CA THR A 741 -7.90 0.27 -7.64
C THR A 741 -8.82 1.37 -8.18
N SER A 742 -9.72 1.05 -9.12
CA SER A 742 -10.53 2.00 -9.88
C SER A 742 -9.70 3.11 -10.53
N THR A 743 -8.50 2.78 -11.03
CA THR A 743 -7.64 3.75 -11.70
C THR A 743 -7.88 3.73 -13.20
N PHE A 744 -7.88 4.93 -13.79
CA PHE A 744 -8.18 5.16 -15.20
C PHE A 744 -7.03 5.92 -15.84
N ALA A 745 -6.81 5.65 -17.12
CA ALA A 745 -5.77 6.28 -17.93
C ALA A 745 -6.41 6.92 -19.16
N PRO A 746 -5.80 7.95 -19.76
CA PRO A 746 -6.25 8.46 -21.05
C PRO A 746 -5.98 7.44 -22.17
N ALA A 747 -6.68 7.56 -23.29
CA ALA A 747 -6.42 6.68 -24.44
C ALA A 747 -5.02 6.89 -25.04
N LEU A 748 -4.54 8.14 -25.03
CA LEU A 748 -3.17 8.50 -25.37
C LEU A 748 -2.58 9.43 -24.28
N GLN A 749 -1.63 8.92 -23.51
CA GLN A 749 -0.85 9.69 -22.54
C GLN A 749 0.52 10.04 -23.13
N ILE A 750 0.93 11.30 -23.01
CA ILE A 750 2.27 11.75 -23.37
C ILE A 750 2.90 12.42 -22.16
N ASP A 751 3.91 11.77 -21.58
CA ASP A 751 4.60 12.28 -20.40
C ASP A 751 5.45 13.51 -20.76
N TRP A 752 6.20 13.44 -21.87
CA TRP A 752 6.98 14.57 -22.39
C TRP A 752 6.72 14.73 -23.88
N ASN A 753 6.11 15.84 -24.28
CA ASN A 753 5.66 16.07 -25.63
C ASN A 753 6.64 16.94 -26.42
N TYR A 754 7.34 16.27 -27.32
CA TYR A 754 8.23 16.85 -28.34
C TYR A 754 8.00 16.16 -29.68
N HIS A 755 6.78 15.63 -29.83
CA HIS A 755 6.34 14.83 -30.94
C HIS A 755 5.44 15.65 -31.87
N SER A 756 5.34 15.22 -33.12
CA SER A 756 4.39 15.77 -34.08
C SER A 756 3.41 14.69 -34.49
N PHE A 757 2.13 14.93 -34.22
CA PHE A 757 1.05 13.98 -34.46
C PHE A 757 0.13 14.53 -35.56
N ASN A 758 -0.18 13.70 -36.55
CA ASN A 758 -0.99 14.11 -37.69
C ASN A 758 -2.00 13.03 -38.08
N ASN A 759 -3.24 13.41 -38.37
CA ASN A 759 -4.29 12.51 -38.84
C ASN A 759 -4.53 11.36 -37.85
N ILE A 760 -4.87 11.69 -36.60
CA ILE A 760 -5.17 10.72 -35.54
C ILE A 760 -6.64 10.83 -35.17
N THR A 761 -7.31 9.68 -35.05
CA THR A 761 -8.68 9.61 -34.54
C THR A 761 -8.66 8.93 -33.17
N VAL A 762 -9.21 9.60 -32.16
CA VAL A 762 -9.34 9.09 -30.79
C VAL A 762 -10.80 9.12 -30.40
N ARG A 763 -11.45 7.96 -30.26
CA ARG A 763 -12.90 7.93 -30.01
C ARG A 763 -13.42 6.85 -29.08
N ASN A 764 -14.61 7.03 -28.51
CA ASN A 764 -15.30 6.03 -27.69
C ASN A 764 -14.46 5.51 -26.51
N ASN A 765 -13.72 6.41 -25.84
CA ASN A 765 -12.89 6.03 -24.69
C ASN A 765 -13.59 6.28 -23.36
N TYR A 766 -13.29 5.44 -22.38
CA TYR A 766 -13.88 5.45 -21.05
C TYR A 766 -13.44 6.63 -20.17
N PHE A 767 -12.33 7.27 -20.52
CA PHE A 767 -11.75 8.35 -19.74
C PHE A 767 -11.46 9.57 -20.63
N ASP A 768 -10.29 10.20 -20.45
CA ASP A 768 -9.80 11.28 -21.30
C ASP A 768 -9.30 10.72 -22.65
N GLY A 769 -9.48 11.47 -23.75
CA GLY A 769 -8.95 11.09 -25.06
C GLY A 769 -7.42 11.19 -25.09
N ILE A 770 -6.89 12.41 -25.01
CA ILE A 770 -5.44 12.70 -25.04
C ILE A 770 -5.05 13.48 -23.76
N ASP A 771 -4.08 13.02 -22.97
CA ASP A 771 -3.51 13.75 -21.81
C ASP A 771 -2.02 14.04 -22.07
N ILE A 772 -1.66 15.33 -22.05
CA ILE A 772 -0.28 15.79 -22.22
C ILE A 772 0.19 16.47 -20.93
N ILE A 773 1.25 15.91 -20.33
CA ILE A 773 1.72 16.32 -19.01
C ILE A 773 2.73 17.47 -19.10
N TYR A 774 3.79 17.28 -19.89
CA TYR A 774 4.80 18.31 -20.17
C TYR A 774 4.94 18.50 -21.68
N ASN A 775 5.06 19.74 -22.14
CA ASN A 775 5.47 20.06 -23.51
C ASN A 775 6.92 20.55 -23.50
N ASP A 776 7.65 20.16 -24.52
CA ASP A 776 8.96 20.72 -24.81
C ASP A 776 8.81 22.09 -25.46
N LEU A 777 9.06 23.13 -24.68
CA LEU A 777 8.89 24.51 -25.11
C LEU A 777 9.90 24.97 -26.17
N THR A 778 10.95 24.19 -26.43
CA THR A 778 11.96 24.50 -27.46
C THR A 778 11.60 23.87 -28.80
N LYS A 779 11.00 22.66 -28.80
CA LYS A 779 10.64 21.92 -30.03
C LYS A 779 9.26 22.23 -30.60
N LYS A 780 8.43 22.98 -29.87
CA LYS A 780 7.12 23.48 -30.33
C LYS A 780 6.23 22.35 -30.90
N PRO A 781 5.85 21.36 -30.07
CA PRO A 781 5.06 20.22 -30.51
C PRO A 781 3.74 20.66 -31.15
N THR A 782 3.25 19.86 -32.10
CA THR A 782 2.03 20.14 -32.87
C THR A 782 1.10 18.94 -32.95
N LEU A 783 -0.20 19.23 -32.85
CA LEU A 783 -1.30 18.30 -33.11
C LEU A 783 -2.05 18.80 -34.35
N ARG A 784 -2.04 18.02 -35.43
CA ARG A 784 -2.65 18.41 -36.72
C ARG A 784 -3.68 17.40 -37.20
N ASN A 785 -4.79 17.86 -37.77
CA ASN A 785 -5.81 17.00 -38.39
C ASN A 785 -6.30 15.90 -37.44
N ILE A 786 -6.61 16.24 -36.17
CA ILE A 786 -6.99 15.26 -35.15
C ILE A 786 -8.51 15.26 -34.96
N TYR A 787 -9.08 14.07 -34.77
CA TYR A 787 -10.50 13.87 -34.49
C TYR A 787 -10.65 13.22 -33.11
N VAL A 788 -11.24 13.92 -32.14
CA VAL A 788 -11.42 13.42 -30.77
C VAL A 788 -12.88 13.42 -30.37
N THR A 789 -13.52 12.24 -30.34
CA THR A 789 -14.97 12.15 -30.22
C THR A 789 -15.48 11.13 -29.19
N GLU A 790 -16.65 11.36 -28.59
CA GLU A 790 -17.37 10.34 -27.78
C GLU A 790 -16.55 9.82 -26.57
N ASN A 791 -15.72 10.66 -25.93
CA ASN A 791 -14.99 10.26 -24.72
C ASN A 791 -15.81 10.57 -23.46
N ARG A 792 -15.78 9.66 -22.47
CA ARG A 792 -16.57 9.79 -21.23
C ARG A 792 -16.10 10.94 -20.33
N ARG A 793 -14.90 11.46 -20.53
CA ARG A 793 -14.42 12.67 -19.83
C ARG A 793 -14.07 13.76 -20.83
N ASN A 794 -12.79 14.10 -20.96
CA ASN A 794 -12.34 15.22 -21.76
C ASN A 794 -11.82 14.74 -23.13
N GLY A 795 -11.95 15.55 -24.17
CA GLY A 795 -11.32 15.28 -25.45
C GLY A 795 -9.79 15.42 -25.34
N LEU A 796 -9.32 16.65 -25.18
CA LEU A 796 -7.91 16.98 -25.01
C LEU A 796 -7.64 17.59 -23.64
N LYS A 797 -6.72 17.00 -22.88
CA LYS A 797 -6.31 17.48 -21.56
C LYS A 797 -4.85 17.92 -21.60
N LEU A 798 -4.62 19.20 -21.36
CA LEU A 798 -3.28 19.80 -21.26
C LEU A 798 -2.97 20.14 -19.80
N ARG A 799 -1.71 19.90 -19.41
CA ARG A 799 -1.17 20.34 -18.11
C ARG A 799 -0.04 21.34 -18.22
N SER A 800 0.46 21.57 -19.43
CA SER A 800 1.52 22.54 -19.72
C SER A 800 1.17 23.36 -20.96
N VAL A 801 1.71 24.58 -21.03
CA VAL A 801 1.67 25.45 -22.22
C VAL A 801 2.69 25.01 -23.27
N GLY A 802 2.75 25.67 -24.44
CA GLY A 802 3.77 25.43 -25.47
C GLY A 802 3.40 24.35 -26.48
N ILE A 803 2.16 24.35 -26.93
CA ILE A 803 1.66 23.43 -27.95
C ILE A 803 0.76 24.18 -28.94
N THR A 804 0.84 23.78 -30.22
CA THR A 804 -0.10 24.22 -31.26
C THR A 804 -1.02 23.08 -31.64
N VAL A 805 -2.33 23.35 -31.64
CA VAL A 805 -3.42 22.44 -31.99
C VAL A 805 -4.11 23.04 -33.21
N GLU A 806 -3.98 22.38 -34.35
CA GLU A 806 -4.35 22.92 -35.67
C GLU A 806 -5.27 21.93 -36.40
N ASP A 807 -6.36 22.44 -36.98
CA ASP A 807 -7.35 21.64 -37.72
C ASP A 807 -7.85 20.41 -36.93
N VAL A 808 -8.38 20.66 -35.73
CA VAL A 808 -8.85 19.60 -34.83
C VAL A 808 -10.36 19.66 -34.65
N LEU A 809 -11.03 18.51 -34.75
CA LEU A 809 -12.44 18.33 -34.42
C LEU A 809 -12.58 17.63 -33.06
N ILE A 810 -13.23 18.29 -32.10
CA ILE A 810 -13.51 17.73 -30.77
C ILE A 810 -15.01 17.75 -30.52
N GLU A 811 -15.65 16.57 -30.44
CA GLU A 811 -17.11 16.51 -30.29
C GLU A 811 -17.65 15.38 -29.41
N ASN A 812 -18.85 15.58 -28.86
CA ASN A 812 -19.59 14.56 -28.09
C ASN A 812 -18.83 14.03 -26.85
N ASN A 813 -17.95 14.82 -26.24
CA ASN A 813 -17.28 14.43 -25.00
C ASN A 813 -18.14 14.86 -23.80
N ILE A 814 -18.32 13.95 -22.82
CA ILE A 814 -19.27 14.18 -21.72
C ILE A 814 -18.86 15.36 -20.83
N ASN A 815 -17.57 15.65 -20.69
CA ASN A 815 -17.07 16.78 -19.89
C ASN A 815 -16.57 17.92 -20.78
N ALA A 816 -15.26 18.13 -20.92
CA ALA A 816 -14.73 19.26 -21.69
C ALA A 816 -14.16 18.82 -23.05
N GLY A 817 -14.33 19.65 -24.09
CA GLY A 817 -13.60 19.51 -25.34
C GLY A 817 -12.09 19.67 -25.10
N VAL A 818 -11.67 20.84 -24.63
CA VAL A 818 -10.29 21.12 -24.20
C VAL A 818 -10.25 21.41 -22.69
N ARG A 819 -9.51 20.61 -21.93
CA ARG A 819 -9.29 20.81 -20.49
C ARG A 819 -7.87 21.26 -20.19
N PHE A 820 -7.68 22.40 -19.55
CA PHE A 820 -6.38 22.84 -19.02
C PHE A 820 -6.35 22.73 -17.49
N ASN A 821 -5.51 21.85 -16.95
CA ASN A 821 -5.29 21.72 -15.52
C ASN A 821 -3.79 21.54 -15.23
N PRO A 822 -3.08 22.60 -14.79
CA PRO A 822 -1.63 22.56 -14.66
C PRO A 822 -1.10 21.71 -13.50
N ARG A 823 -1.99 21.09 -12.71
CA ARG A 823 -1.62 20.33 -11.52
C ARG A 823 -1.02 18.96 -11.85
N ILE A 824 0.12 18.66 -11.25
CA ILE A 824 0.78 17.35 -11.27
C ILE A 824 1.07 16.91 -9.84
N SER A 825 0.44 15.82 -9.39
CA SER A 825 0.62 15.29 -8.04
C SER A 825 2.02 14.71 -7.83
N GLU A 826 2.46 14.58 -6.58
CA GLU A 826 3.74 13.94 -6.23
C GLU A 826 3.84 12.51 -6.81
N ALA A 827 2.77 11.71 -6.66
CA ALA A 827 2.73 10.35 -7.19
C ALA A 827 2.92 10.30 -8.72
N GLN A 828 2.29 11.22 -9.46
CA GLN A 828 2.43 11.30 -10.91
C GLN A 828 3.83 11.80 -11.33
N GLN A 829 4.40 12.77 -10.60
CA GLN A 829 5.79 13.19 -10.81
C GLN A 829 6.75 12.01 -10.62
N ARG A 830 6.61 11.26 -9.51
CA ARG A 830 7.43 10.09 -9.19
C ARG A 830 7.33 8.99 -10.25
N ASP A 831 6.13 8.67 -10.72
CA ASP A 831 5.90 7.69 -11.79
C ASP A 831 6.58 8.10 -13.11
N ILE A 832 6.60 9.39 -13.45
CA ILE A 832 7.28 9.88 -14.68
C ILE A 832 8.80 9.83 -14.53
N VAL A 833 9.34 10.30 -13.40
CA VAL A 833 10.79 10.50 -13.24
C VAL A 833 11.54 9.27 -12.75
N SER A 834 10.88 8.30 -12.12
CA SER A 834 11.52 7.09 -11.60
C SER A 834 12.16 6.23 -12.71
N TRP A 835 11.79 6.43 -13.98
CA TRP A 835 12.54 5.86 -15.10
C TRP A 835 14.00 6.32 -15.16
N LEU A 836 14.31 7.52 -14.65
CA LEU A 836 15.66 8.08 -14.56
C LEU A 836 16.52 7.45 -13.45
N ASP A 837 15.92 6.72 -12.52
CA ASP A 837 16.65 6.06 -11.43
C ASP A 837 17.43 4.82 -11.89
N ARG A 838 17.14 4.34 -13.10
CA ARG A 838 17.72 3.12 -13.68
C ARG A 838 19.07 3.41 -14.35
N ARG A 839 20.16 2.98 -13.71
CA ARG A 839 21.57 3.10 -14.16
C ARG A 839 22.01 2.05 -15.19
N GLU A 840 21.11 1.48 -15.97
CA GLU A 840 21.46 0.30 -16.82
C GLU A 840 21.12 0.51 -18.30
N GLN A 841 20.84 1.75 -18.72
CA GLN A 841 20.54 2.09 -20.12
C GLN A 841 21.67 2.94 -20.73
N PRO A 842 22.60 2.33 -21.48
CA PRO A 842 23.75 3.02 -22.10
C PRO A 842 23.36 4.25 -22.94
N ASP A 843 22.19 4.20 -23.58
CA ASP A 843 21.66 5.28 -24.42
C ASP A 843 21.20 6.51 -23.62
N LEU A 844 20.84 6.33 -22.34
CA LEU A 844 20.59 7.43 -21.38
C LEU A 844 21.88 7.92 -20.72
N GLU A 845 22.78 6.98 -20.40
CA GLU A 845 23.98 7.22 -19.61
C GLU A 845 25.06 8.01 -20.34
N ALA A 846 25.06 8.07 -21.67
CA ALA A 846 26.17 8.74 -22.35
C ALA A 846 26.24 10.25 -22.07
N ASN A 847 25.13 10.99 -21.87
CA ASN A 847 25.19 12.45 -21.66
C ASN A 847 24.00 13.18 -21.01
N ASN A 848 22.82 12.58 -20.76
CA ASN A 848 21.62 13.38 -20.45
C ASN A 848 21.15 13.38 -19.00
N VAL A 849 21.64 12.49 -18.13
CA VAL A 849 21.32 12.49 -16.70
C VAL A 849 22.58 12.84 -15.90
N VAL A 850 22.48 13.85 -15.03
CA VAL A 850 23.56 14.29 -14.16
C VAL A 850 23.09 14.16 -12.71
N ILE A 851 23.76 13.30 -11.94
CA ILE A 851 23.49 13.14 -10.52
C ILE A 851 24.23 14.23 -9.75
N PHE A 852 23.55 14.91 -8.83
CA PHE A 852 24.16 15.88 -7.93
C PHE A 852 23.63 15.67 -6.51
N PRO A 853 24.31 16.15 -5.46
CA PRO A 853 25.62 16.81 -5.43
C PRO A 853 26.78 15.85 -5.71
N ASP A 854 27.71 16.23 -6.57
CA ASP A 854 28.94 15.47 -6.82
C ASP A 854 30.09 16.46 -7.04
N ASN A 855 31.06 16.49 -6.12
CA ASN A 855 32.17 17.44 -6.19
C ASN A 855 33.10 17.21 -7.40
N SER A 856 33.00 16.07 -8.08
CA SER A 856 33.72 15.81 -9.33
C SER A 856 33.10 16.53 -10.54
N VAL A 857 31.84 16.95 -10.44
CA VAL A 857 31.11 17.68 -11.48
C VAL A 857 30.83 19.08 -10.97
N ASP A 858 31.64 20.07 -11.34
CA ASP A 858 31.43 21.48 -10.98
C ASP A 858 30.87 22.31 -12.16
N LYS A 859 30.91 21.75 -13.37
CA LYS A 859 30.43 22.39 -14.59
C LYS A 859 29.73 21.40 -15.52
N ILE A 860 28.59 21.83 -16.08
CA ILE A 860 27.88 21.12 -17.15
C ILE A 860 27.69 22.00 -18.38
N GLN A 861 27.59 21.37 -19.54
CA GLN A 861 27.38 22.06 -20.81
C GLN A 861 26.22 21.46 -21.60
N VAL A 862 25.31 22.28 -22.10
CA VAL A 862 24.27 21.89 -23.06
C VAL A 862 24.64 22.42 -24.45
N PHE A 863 24.36 21.63 -25.49
CA PHE A 863 24.77 21.91 -26.86
C PHE A 863 23.56 21.94 -27.78
N GLU A 864 23.70 22.56 -28.95
CA GLU A 864 22.66 22.57 -29.99
C GLU A 864 22.32 21.17 -30.55
N SER A 865 23.25 20.20 -30.43
CA SER A 865 23.05 18.82 -30.89
C SER A 865 21.86 18.15 -30.21
N GLN A 866 21.02 17.45 -31.00
CA GLN A 866 19.80 16.76 -30.56
C GLN A 866 20.04 15.77 -29.40
N LEU A 867 21.23 15.18 -29.31
CA LEU A 867 21.59 14.25 -28.24
C LEU A 867 21.92 14.95 -26.91
N ASN A 868 22.43 16.20 -26.94
CA ASN A 868 22.95 16.93 -25.78
C ASN A 868 22.25 18.29 -25.54
N GLN A 869 21.11 18.52 -26.19
CA GLN A 869 20.27 19.71 -26.03
C GLN A 869 19.54 19.78 -24.69
N ARG A 870 19.46 18.66 -23.96
CA ARG A 870 18.78 18.60 -22.66
C ARG A 870 19.59 17.80 -21.64
N LYS A 871 19.56 18.21 -20.37
CA LYS A 871 20.14 17.45 -19.26
C LYS A 871 19.20 17.45 -18.05
N PHE A 872 18.88 16.27 -17.53
CA PHE A 872 18.20 16.08 -16.25
C PHE A 872 19.21 16.14 -15.12
N LEU A 873 19.05 17.10 -14.21
CA LEU A 873 19.76 17.15 -12.96
C LEU A 873 18.93 16.40 -11.92
N VAL A 874 19.48 15.33 -11.34
CA VAL A 874 18.79 14.47 -10.37
C VAL A 874 19.49 14.56 -9.02
N ALA A 875 18.81 15.08 -8.01
CA ALA A 875 19.34 15.15 -6.65
C ALA A 875 19.33 13.75 -6.01
N LYS A 876 20.49 13.27 -5.54
CA LYS A 876 20.62 12.02 -4.78
C LYS A 876 21.53 12.20 -3.56
N ALA A 877 21.39 11.28 -2.60
CA ALA A 877 22.34 11.20 -1.50
C ALA A 877 23.67 10.63 -2.03
N THR A 878 24.75 11.38 -1.90
CA THR A 878 26.10 11.03 -2.37
C THR A 878 27.08 11.05 -1.20
N PRO A 879 28.30 10.51 -1.35
CA PRO A 879 29.33 10.60 -0.30
C PRO A 879 29.67 12.05 0.09
N ASP A 880 29.59 12.98 -0.86
CA ASP A 880 29.82 14.42 -0.64
C ASP A 880 28.69 15.09 0.14
N CYS A 881 27.48 14.52 0.08
CA CYS A 881 26.30 15.02 0.77
C CYS A 881 25.47 13.86 1.36
N PRO A 882 25.93 13.28 2.49
CA PRO A 882 25.31 12.10 3.11
C PRO A 882 23.96 12.43 3.79
N ARG A 883 23.29 11.42 4.35
CA ARG A 883 21.97 11.54 5.03
C ARG A 883 22.08 11.90 6.53
N VAL A 884 23.15 12.58 6.92
CA VAL A 884 23.41 12.87 8.34
C VAL A 884 22.55 14.05 8.79
N LEU A 885 21.79 13.88 9.88
CA LEU A 885 21.03 14.98 10.49
C LEU A 885 21.99 16.07 10.98
N TYR A 886 21.67 17.34 10.69
CA TYR A 886 22.36 18.55 11.14
C TYR A 886 23.68 18.92 10.43
N GLU A 887 24.09 18.21 9.39
CA GLU A 887 25.16 18.67 8.49
C GLU A 887 24.55 19.26 7.20
N PRO A 888 24.53 20.60 7.04
CA PRO A 888 23.96 21.21 5.85
C PRO A 888 24.85 20.92 4.63
N CYS A 889 24.32 20.16 3.69
CA CYS A 889 24.90 19.96 2.36
C CYS A 889 24.76 21.24 1.54
N THR A 890 25.88 21.75 1.00
CA THR A 890 25.88 22.87 0.05
C THR A 890 26.74 22.52 -1.16
N TYR A 891 26.21 22.74 -2.36
CA TYR A 891 26.88 22.40 -3.61
C TYR A 891 26.63 23.47 -4.66
N SER A 892 27.60 23.72 -5.54
CA SER A 892 27.52 24.74 -6.58
C SER A 892 27.88 24.15 -7.94
N LEU A 893 27.12 24.51 -8.97
CA LEU A 893 27.30 24.02 -10.34
C LEU A 893 27.24 25.18 -11.34
N GLU A 894 28.22 25.27 -12.23
CA GLU A 894 28.19 26.16 -13.39
C GLU A 894 27.53 25.46 -14.58
N ILE A 895 26.50 26.07 -15.15
CA ILE A 895 25.78 25.58 -16.33
C ILE A 895 26.09 26.51 -17.49
N SER A 896 26.55 25.96 -18.61
CA SER A 896 26.84 26.74 -19.81
C SER A 896 26.16 26.19 -21.06
N ALA A 897 25.65 27.07 -21.92
CA ALA A 897 25.17 26.73 -23.25
C ALA A 897 26.29 26.97 -24.28
N VAL A 898 26.60 25.96 -25.09
CA VAL A 898 27.64 26.01 -26.11
C VAL A 898 26.97 25.91 -27.48
N GLY A 899 26.77 27.08 -28.08
CA GLY A 899 26.25 27.29 -29.44
C GLY A 899 26.46 28.75 -29.80
N HIS A 900 26.79 29.03 -31.07
CA HIS A 900 26.99 30.38 -31.61
C HIS A 900 26.38 30.43 -33.01
N GLU A 901 25.05 30.53 -33.08
CA GLU A 901 24.39 30.87 -34.34
C GLU A 901 24.41 32.39 -34.53
N TYR A 902 24.85 32.82 -35.71
CA TYR A 902 24.80 34.21 -36.18
C TYR A 902 25.43 35.28 -35.25
N GLY A 903 26.36 34.90 -34.38
CA GLY A 903 27.07 35.83 -33.48
C GLY A 903 26.31 36.25 -32.22
N LEU A 904 25.21 35.56 -31.88
CA LEU A 904 24.49 35.74 -30.63
C LEU A 904 24.76 34.57 -29.67
N SER A 905 24.82 34.86 -28.37
CA SER A 905 25.01 33.83 -27.35
C SER A 905 23.73 33.02 -27.16
N ALA A 906 23.85 31.69 -27.21
CA ALA A 906 22.78 30.76 -26.81
C ALA A 906 22.31 31.02 -25.37
N LYS A 907 21.10 30.58 -25.06
CA LYS A 907 20.44 30.72 -23.75
C LYS A 907 20.18 29.34 -23.12
N ILE A 908 19.86 29.35 -21.85
CA ILE A 908 19.54 28.18 -21.04
C ILE A 908 18.12 28.33 -20.53
N ALA A 909 17.27 27.32 -20.77
CA ALA A 909 15.97 27.22 -20.14
C ALA A 909 16.00 26.15 -19.04
N VAL A 910 15.29 26.39 -17.94
CA VAL A 910 15.27 25.48 -16.77
C VAL A 910 13.82 25.21 -16.39
N GLN A 911 13.45 23.93 -16.29
CA GLN A 911 12.11 23.45 -15.94
C GLN A 911 12.14 22.53 -14.71
N ILE A 912 11.20 22.72 -13.78
CA ILE A 912 11.04 21.81 -12.64
C ILE A 912 10.29 20.56 -13.10
N VAL A 913 10.84 19.38 -12.82
CA VAL A 913 10.22 18.09 -13.17
C VAL A 913 9.73 17.37 -11.91
N ASN A 914 10.55 17.33 -10.86
CA ASN A 914 10.17 16.78 -9.56
C ASN A 914 10.57 17.74 -8.44
N ARG A 915 9.65 18.02 -7.51
CA ARG A 915 9.88 18.92 -6.38
C ARG A 915 9.95 18.15 -5.06
N ALA A 916 10.77 18.64 -4.13
CA ALA A 916 10.76 18.21 -2.74
C ALA A 916 9.38 18.41 -2.07
N ASN A 917 8.92 17.39 -1.36
CA ASN A 917 7.78 17.47 -0.45
C ASN A 917 8.23 17.96 0.95
N ASN A 918 7.32 18.02 1.92
CA ASN A 918 7.65 18.41 3.30
C ASN A 918 8.64 17.46 4.04
N GLU A 919 8.99 16.30 3.47
CA GLU A 919 9.94 15.38 4.09
C GLU A 919 11.39 15.86 3.93
N SER A 920 11.69 16.75 2.98
CA SER A 920 13.02 17.34 2.80
C SER A 920 12.97 18.86 2.66
N ASP A 921 14.01 19.52 3.18
CA ASP A 921 14.15 20.97 3.09
C ASP A 921 14.92 21.44 1.85
N GLU A 922 15.33 20.53 0.97
CA GLU A 922 16.18 20.80 -0.20
C GLU A 922 15.69 21.99 -1.06
N ASP A 923 16.64 22.76 -1.57
CA ASP A 923 16.39 23.85 -2.52
C ASP A 923 17.56 24.03 -3.49
N ALA A 924 17.25 24.43 -4.71
CA ALA A 924 18.23 24.84 -5.72
C ALA A 924 17.93 26.27 -6.15
N ILE A 925 18.93 27.13 -5.98
CA ILE A 925 18.85 28.55 -6.32
C ILE A 925 19.67 28.78 -7.59
N PHE A 926 18.98 29.07 -8.70
CA PHE A 926 19.61 29.45 -9.96
C PHE A 926 19.87 30.95 -9.98
N ARG A 927 21.08 31.37 -10.37
CA ARG A 927 21.51 32.76 -10.43
C ARG A 927 22.06 33.08 -11.82
N ASP A 928 21.47 34.10 -12.43
CA ASP A 928 21.94 34.72 -13.67
C ASP A 928 22.68 36.02 -13.31
N SER A 929 24.00 35.99 -13.42
CA SER A 929 24.87 37.12 -13.12
C SER A 929 24.73 38.28 -14.11
N GLN A 930 24.32 37.99 -15.35
CA GLN A 930 24.15 39.01 -16.40
C GLN A 930 22.85 39.78 -16.21
N ALA A 931 21.77 39.10 -15.83
CA ALA A 931 20.48 39.72 -15.54
C ALA A 931 20.35 40.26 -14.11
N GLY A 932 21.24 39.87 -13.19
CA GLY A 932 21.13 40.16 -11.76
C GLY A 932 19.92 39.50 -11.10
N LYS A 933 19.43 38.38 -11.66
CA LYS A 933 18.22 37.66 -11.19
C LYS A 933 18.58 36.34 -10.53
N HIS A 934 17.77 35.93 -9.58
CA HIS A 934 17.88 34.62 -8.95
C HIS A 934 16.50 33.99 -8.73
N TRP A 935 16.45 32.66 -8.78
CA TRP A 935 15.22 31.87 -8.69
C TRP A 935 15.44 30.67 -7.78
N SER A 936 14.65 30.57 -6.71
CA SER A 936 14.57 29.39 -5.86
C SER A 936 13.53 28.42 -6.43
N VAL A 937 13.89 27.15 -6.57
CA VAL A 937 12.94 26.10 -7.00
C VAL A 937 11.83 25.91 -5.95
N LYS A 938 12.13 26.13 -4.66
CA LYS A 938 11.16 26.01 -3.57
C LYS A 938 10.20 27.19 -3.47
N GLN A 939 10.67 28.42 -3.68
CA GLN A 939 9.88 29.65 -3.48
C GLN A 939 9.29 30.24 -4.77
N ASN A 940 9.97 30.11 -5.91
CA ASN A 940 9.60 30.78 -7.17
C ASN A 940 9.02 29.82 -8.21
N THR A 941 8.23 28.81 -7.80
CA THR A 941 7.71 27.74 -8.66
C THR A 941 7.02 28.24 -9.95
N VAL A 942 6.24 29.32 -9.87
CA VAL A 942 5.48 29.89 -11.00
C VAL A 942 6.34 30.67 -12.01
N GLN A 943 7.60 30.93 -11.69
CA GLN A 943 8.52 31.54 -12.65
C GLN A 943 9.14 30.50 -13.59
N PHE A 944 9.06 29.22 -13.24
CA PHE A 944 9.53 28.14 -14.09
C PHE A 944 8.50 27.82 -15.19
N PRO A 945 8.95 27.58 -16.44
CA PRO A 945 10.34 27.54 -16.87
C PRO A 945 10.98 28.93 -17.01
N ILE A 946 12.19 29.06 -16.44
CA ILE A 946 13.01 30.28 -16.51
C ILE A 946 13.92 30.24 -17.74
N VAL A 947 14.32 31.39 -18.26
CA VAL A 947 15.26 31.54 -19.38
C VAL A 947 16.37 32.50 -18.95
N SER A 948 17.63 32.10 -19.17
CA SER A 948 18.79 32.96 -18.90
C SER A 948 18.92 34.09 -19.93
N ALA A 949 19.49 35.22 -19.52
CA ALA A 949 19.79 36.34 -20.40
C ALA A 949 21.01 36.07 -21.31
N GLY A 950 21.92 35.18 -20.88
CA GLY A 950 23.09 34.77 -21.64
C GLY A 950 23.34 33.27 -21.59
N ASN A 951 24.55 32.85 -21.93
CA ASN A 951 24.93 31.44 -22.07
C ASN A 951 25.46 30.78 -20.80
N LYS A 952 25.36 31.44 -19.64
CA LYS A 952 25.82 30.92 -18.35
C LYS A 952 24.78 31.11 -17.26
N LEU A 953 24.63 30.10 -16.41
CA LEU A 953 23.78 30.10 -15.24
C LEU A 953 24.53 29.39 -14.10
N THR A 954 24.41 29.88 -12.87
CA THR A 954 25.02 29.22 -11.71
C THR A 954 23.93 28.67 -10.80
N MET A 955 24.04 27.42 -10.38
CA MET A 955 23.11 26.78 -9.45
C MET A 955 23.79 26.61 -8.10
N LYS A 956 23.11 27.02 -7.02
CA LYS A 956 23.51 26.70 -5.64
C LYS A 956 22.46 25.80 -5.01
N TYR A 957 22.84 24.58 -4.68
CA TYR A 957 22.01 23.60 -3.99
C TYR A 957 22.27 23.59 -2.49
N THR A 958 21.22 23.47 -1.68
CA THR A 958 21.28 23.39 -0.22
C THR A 958 20.30 22.37 0.34
N ARG A 959 20.72 21.55 1.30
CA ARG A 959 19.85 20.59 2.03
C ARG A 959 20.38 20.37 3.45
N SER A 960 19.53 20.43 4.47
CA SER A 960 19.90 20.14 5.86
C SER A 960 19.14 18.96 6.49
N HIS A 961 17.98 18.58 5.91
CA HIS A 961 17.14 17.49 6.39
C HIS A 961 16.38 16.79 5.25
N GLY A 962 16.07 15.51 5.44
CA GLY A 962 15.26 14.70 4.52
C GLY A 962 16.01 14.10 3.34
N ASP A 963 15.36 13.17 2.65
CA ASP A 963 15.90 12.53 1.46
C ASP A 963 15.79 13.47 0.23
N PRO A 964 16.85 13.59 -0.59
CA PRO A 964 16.83 14.44 -1.77
C PRO A 964 15.95 13.82 -2.85
N LYS A 965 15.08 14.63 -3.46
CA LYS A 965 14.09 14.25 -4.47
C LYS A 965 14.05 15.22 -5.65
N LEU A 966 14.72 16.36 -5.57
CA LEU A 966 14.66 17.42 -6.58
C LEU A 966 15.16 16.94 -7.95
N ILE A 967 14.36 17.14 -8.99
CA ILE A 967 14.75 16.91 -10.38
C ILE A 967 14.41 18.13 -11.23
N VAL A 968 15.42 18.62 -11.94
CA VAL A 968 15.32 19.81 -12.79
C VAL A 968 15.83 19.48 -14.19
N LEU A 969 15.11 19.90 -15.21
CA LEU A 969 15.52 19.76 -16.61
C LEU A 969 16.17 21.05 -17.10
N ILE A 970 17.36 20.93 -17.66
CA ILE A 970 18.10 22.00 -18.34
C ILE A 970 17.95 21.80 -19.84
N LEU A 971 17.56 22.85 -20.56
CA LEU A 971 17.34 22.87 -22.00
C LEU A 971 18.27 23.92 -22.64
N PHE A 972 18.86 23.55 -23.77
CA PHE A 972 19.50 24.49 -24.68
C PHE A 972 18.41 25.27 -25.41
N LEU A 973 18.56 26.59 -25.48
CA LEU A 973 17.68 27.47 -26.25
C LEU A 973 18.55 28.31 -27.19
N ASP A 974 18.24 28.30 -28.47
CA ASP A 974 18.96 29.14 -29.41
C ASP A 974 18.69 30.65 -29.16
N ALA A 975 19.62 31.51 -29.55
CA ALA A 975 19.59 32.93 -29.28
C ALA A 975 18.36 33.65 -29.88
N GLN A 976 17.91 33.21 -31.06
CA GLN A 976 16.75 33.79 -31.77
C GLN A 976 15.42 33.12 -31.38
N GLU A 977 15.49 31.93 -30.79
CA GLU A 977 14.31 31.23 -30.32
C GLU A 977 13.74 31.82 -29.02
N TYR A 978 12.45 31.60 -28.84
CA TYR A 978 11.71 32.00 -27.66
C TYR A 978 10.84 30.83 -27.21
N LEU A 979 10.57 30.74 -25.91
CA LEU A 979 9.68 29.73 -25.38
C LEU A 979 8.22 30.09 -25.70
N ASP A 980 7.50 29.18 -26.36
CA ASP A 980 6.06 29.32 -26.56
C ASP A 980 5.34 29.13 -25.22
N ARG A 981 4.86 30.22 -24.63
CA ARG A 981 4.16 30.23 -23.32
C ARG A 981 2.64 30.24 -23.46
N PHE A 982 2.14 29.76 -24.58
CA PHE A 982 0.72 29.74 -24.89
C PHE A 982 0.31 28.39 -25.44
N ILE A 983 -0.98 28.10 -25.32
CA ILE A 983 -1.64 27.02 -26.03
C ILE A 983 -2.33 27.69 -27.21
N HIS A 984 -1.96 27.34 -28.44
CA HIS A 984 -2.59 27.90 -29.63
C HIS A 984 -3.53 26.87 -30.23
N VAL A 985 -4.82 27.19 -30.28
CA VAL A 985 -5.83 26.39 -30.96
C VAL A 985 -6.26 27.15 -32.21
N TYR A 986 -5.98 26.58 -33.37
CA TYR A 986 -6.11 27.22 -34.67
C TYR A 986 -7.02 26.40 -35.60
N GLU A 987 -7.92 27.07 -36.32
CA GLU A 987 -8.80 26.46 -37.34
C GLU A 987 -9.50 25.17 -36.90
N SER A 988 -9.95 25.12 -35.64
CA SER A 988 -10.51 23.92 -35.02
C SER A 988 -12.02 24.05 -34.75
N VAL A 989 -12.70 22.91 -34.56
CA VAL A 989 -14.14 22.85 -34.25
C VAL A 989 -14.35 22.10 -32.95
N ILE A 990 -15.03 22.72 -31.98
CA ILE A 990 -15.31 22.13 -30.66
C ILE A 990 -16.81 22.23 -30.37
N ARG A 991 -17.51 21.09 -30.41
CA ARG A 991 -18.98 21.07 -30.32
C ARG A 991 -19.59 19.91 -29.56
N HIS A 992 -20.83 20.04 -29.08
CA HIS A 992 -21.54 18.96 -28.37
C HIS A 992 -20.81 18.40 -27.14
N ASN A 993 -20.02 19.23 -26.45
CA ASN A 993 -19.42 18.86 -25.16
C ASN A 993 -20.17 19.56 -24.02
N GLN A 994 -20.02 19.12 -22.77
CA GLN A 994 -20.57 19.88 -21.63
C GLN A 994 -19.92 21.27 -21.56
N TYR A 995 -18.60 21.29 -21.63
CA TYR A 995 -17.80 22.51 -21.74
C TYR A 995 -17.00 22.51 -23.04
N GLY A 996 -17.03 23.59 -23.82
CA GLY A 996 -16.12 23.72 -24.97
C GLY A 996 -14.66 23.71 -24.50
N VAL A 997 -14.35 24.59 -23.55
CA VAL A 997 -13.06 24.74 -22.88
C VAL A 997 -13.28 24.77 -21.37
N SER A 998 -12.54 23.96 -20.63
CA SER A 998 -12.54 23.94 -19.17
C SER A 998 -11.13 24.21 -18.65
N ALA A 999 -10.93 25.24 -17.84
CA ALA A 999 -9.62 25.54 -17.24
C ALA A 999 -9.71 25.58 -15.71
N VAL A 1000 -8.66 25.12 -15.03
CA VAL A 1000 -8.56 25.21 -13.56
C VAL A 1000 -7.49 26.21 -13.18
N HIS A 1001 -7.86 27.21 -12.38
CA HIS A 1001 -6.95 28.23 -11.87
C HIS A 1001 -6.76 28.06 -10.37
N TYR A 1002 -5.54 27.79 -9.91
CA TYR A 1002 -5.24 27.67 -8.49
C TYR A 1002 -4.72 29.01 -7.94
N SER A 1003 -5.29 29.51 -6.86
CA SER A 1003 -4.74 30.69 -6.16
C SER A 1003 -3.56 30.30 -5.26
N ASN A 1004 -3.58 29.09 -4.67
CA ASN A 1004 -2.42 28.55 -3.97
C ASN A 1004 -1.40 27.98 -4.96
N LEU A 1005 -0.17 28.48 -4.90
CA LEU A 1005 0.92 28.18 -5.83
C LEU A 1005 1.93 27.18 -5.25
N THR A 1006 1.80 26.85 -3.97
CA THR A 1006 2.69 25.94 -3.26
C THR A 1006 1.89 24.93 -2.45
N PHE A 1007 2.10 23.65 -2.75
CA PHE A 1007 1.48 22.57 -2.00
C PHE A 1007 2.52 21.90 -1.10
N GLN A 1008 2.10 21.57 0.13
CA GLN A 1008 2.93 20.90 1.13
C GLN A 1008 3.27 19.44 0.77
N ASP A 1009 2.44 18.82 -0.07
CA ASP A 1009 2.60 17.45 -0.55
C ASP A 1009 3.64 17.32 -1.69
N GLY A 1010 4.29 18.41 -2.12
CA GLY A 1010 5.23 18.38 -3.26
C GLY A 1010 4.56 18.47 -4.64
N THR A 1011 3.23 18.65 -4.71
CA THR A 1011 2.53 18.92 -5.98
C THR A 1011 3.12 20.15 -6.68
N VAL A 1012 3.31 20.02 -7.99
CA VAL A 1012 3.79 21.10 -8.89
C VAL A 1012 2.65 21.58 -9.77
N LEU A 1013 2.61 22.88 -10.02
CA LEU A 1013 1.79 23.47 -11.07
C LEU A 1013 2.70 23.82 -12.25
N ASN A 1014 2.47 23.18 -13.40
CA ASN A 1014 3.13 23.51 -14.66
C ASN A 1014 2.56 24.81 -15.23
N ARG A 1015 2.74 25.91 -14.50
CA ARG A 1015 2.19 27.21 -14.86
C ARG A 1015 3.17 28.35 -14.78
N HIS A 1016 2.97 29.34 -15.64
CA HIS A 1016 3.73 30.59 -15.66
C HIS A 1016 2.90 31.77 -15.09
N THR A 1017 3.53 32.90 -14.76
CA THR A 1017 2.84 34.11 -14.25
C THR A 1017 1.88 34.75 -15.24
N ASN A 1018 2.11 34.54 -16.53
CA ASN A 1018 1.26 35.01 -17.63
C ASN A 1018 1.12 33.86 -18.63
N GLU A 1019 -0.08 33.28 -18.67
CA GLU A 1019 -0.42 32.17 -19.53
C GLU A 1019 -1.53 32.60 -20.48
N LYS A 1020 -1.46 32.11 -21.70
CA LYS A 1020 -2.47 32.42 -22.71
C LYS A 1020 -2.95 31.13 -23.35
N ILE A 1021 -4.25 30.95 -23.35
CA ILE A 1021 -4.91 29.98 -24.22
C ILE A 1021 -5.51 30.80 -25.35
N TRP A 1022 -4.89 30.70 -26.52
CA TRP A 1022 -5.21 31.51 -27.68
C TRP A 1022 -6.02 30.69 -28.68
N PHE A 1023 -7.27 31.09 -28.86
CA PHE A 1023 -8.17 30.52 -29.87
C PHE A 1023 -8.22 31.44 -31.08
N GLN A 1024 -7.94 30.89 -32.27
CA GLN A 1024 -7.96 31.64 -33.53
C GLN A 1024 -8.71 30.82 -34.59
N LYS A 1025 -9.78 31.41 -35.16
CA LYS A 1025 -10.68 30.72 -36.11
C LYS A 1025 -11.24 29.40 -35.55
N VAL A 1026 -11.53 29.36 -34.25
CA VAL A 1026 -12.11 28.18 -33.59
C VAL A 1026 -13.62 28.32 -33.52
N ASN A 1027 -14.33 27.30 -33.99
CA ASN A 1027 -15.78 27.26 -33.96
C ASN A 1027 -16.28 26.50 -32.72
N PHE A 1028 -16.98 27.20 -31.83
CA PHE A 1028 -17.64 26.61 -30.67
C PHE A 1028 -19.16 26.56 -30.91
N THR A 1029 -19.72 25.36 -31.05
CA THR A 1029 -21.15 25.16 -31.35
C THR A 1029 -21.76 24.12 -30.42
N ASP A 1030 -23.04 24.27 -30.05
CA ASP A 1030 -23.85 23.23 -29.38
C ASP A 1030 -23.22 22.59 -28.13
N ASN A 1031 -22.41 23.32 -27.34
CA ASN A 1031 -21.93 22.84 -26.04
C ASN A 1031 -23.02 23.06 -24.97
N SER A 1032 -23.28 22.09 -24.09
CA SER A 1032 -24.50 22.07 -23.25
C SER A 1032 -24.52 23.11 -22.14
N ASP A 1033 -23.40 23.32 -21.44
CA ASP A 1033 -23.36 24.14 -20.23
C ASP A 1033 -22.64 25.48 -20.49
N ALA A 1034 -21.41 25.43 -21.02
CA ALA A 1034 -20.67 26.65 -21.36
C ALA A 1034 -19.62 26.46 -22.48
N VAL A 1035 -19.34 27.52 -23.23
CA VAL A 1035 -18.21 27.54 -24.19
C VAL A 1035 -16.87 27.59 -23.47
N VAL A 1036 -16.74 28.46 -22.46
CA VAL A 1036 -15.54 28.56 -21.61
C VAL A 1036 -15.98 28.49 -20.17
N TRP A 1037 -15.42 27.53 -19.43
CA TRP A 1037 -15.62 27.36 -17.99
C TRP A 1037 -14.27 27.46 -17.27
N ILE A 1038 -14.16 28.37 -16.31
CA ILE A 1038 -12.95 28.55 -15.51
C ILE A 1038 -13.29 28.25 -14.06
N HIS A 1039 -12.70 27.20 -13.52
CA HIS A 1039 -12.89 26.78 -12.13
C HIS A 1039 -11.72 27.26 -11.26
N SER A 1040 -12.00 27.98 -10.17
CA SER A 1040 -10.99 28.45 -9.22
C SER A 1040 -11.20 27.82 -7.84
N PRO A 1041 -10.55 26.68 -7.51
CA PRO A 1041 -10.94 25.85 -6.37
C PRO A 1041 -10.73 26.47 -4.97
N GLN A 1042 -9.97 27.56 -4.82
CA GLN A 1042 -9.63 28.14 -3.51
C GLN A 1042 -9.31 29.62 -3.68
N HIS A 1043 -10.33 30.45 -3.90
CA HIS A 1043 -10.12 31.87 -4.09
C HIS A 1043 -9.74 32.53 -2.75
N GLU A 1044 -8.45 32.78 -2.52
CA GLU A 1044 -8.06 33.88 -1.62
C GLU A 1044 -8.36 35.18 -2.38
N VAL A 1045 -9.37 35.88 -1.88
CA VAL A 1045 -9.77 37.18 -2.37
C VAL A 1045 -8.85 38.19 -1.70
N LEU A 1046 -7.84 38.68 -2.43
CA LEU A 1046 -6.89 39.67 -1.92
C LEU A 1046 -7.64 40.98 -1.66
N PRO A 1047 -7.50 41.59 -0.45
CA PRO A 1047 -8.01 42.94 -0.19
C PRO A 1047 -7.55 43.91 -1.28
N ASP A 1048 -8.45 44.78 -1.76
CA ASP A 1048 -8.18 45.83 -2.76
C ASP A 1048 -8.03 45.37 -4.22
N THR A 1049 -8.59 44.21 -4.59
CA THR A 1049 -8.71 43.79 -6.00
C THR A 1049 -10.12 44.09 -6.57
N PRO A 1050 -10.28 44.25 -7.90
CA PRO A 1050 -11.62 44.42 -8.50
C PRO A 1050 -12.57 43.25 -8.20
N ILE A 1051 -12.00 42.08 -7.89
CA ILE A 1051 -12.71 40.87 -7.48
C ILE A 1051 -13.19 40.92 -6.02
N THR A 1052 -12.55 41.70 -5.13
CA THR A 1052 -13.07 41.97 -3.77
C THR A 1052 -14.32 42.84 -3.76
N GLU A 1053 -14.54 43.62 -4.81
CA GLU A 1053 -15.67 44.56 -4.92
C GLU A 1053 -16.95 43.91 -5.50
N ILE A 1054 -16.84 42.68 -6.01
CA ILE A 1054 -17.94 41.84 -6.54
C ILE A 1054 -18.41 40.89 -5.44
#